data_AF-A0A497RRL5-F1
#
_entry.id   AF-A0A497RRL5-F1
#
_cell.length_a   1.000
_cell.length_b   1.000
_cell.length_c   1.000
_cell.angle_alpha   90.00
_cell.angle_beta   90.00
_cell.angle_gamma   90.00
#
_symmetry.space_group_name_H-M   'P 1'
#
loop_
_entity.id
_entity.type
_entity.pdbx_description
1 polymer ?
#
loop_
_entity_poly.entity_id
_entity_poly.type
_entity_poly.pdbx_seq_one_letter_code
_entity_poly.pdbx_strand_id
1 'polypeptide(L)'
;MLRKTILMGVFLIIVINSVNAQTEKELADWHYELAVNAHNNGDCKNASVHVSRAFDLYTRIGDIVGETKCNELILKINNCLGPRGDNQYIQALDSYTKGEDYLNSGDYKKAKEQFDMALLFIYDANSSYQHMLPPDPSRIDKINHQYRQINEEIIECEIMRADDIYAKALDYFGREDPLTARLYVDNASIIYTKYNHSEGIEKCQKLSDRILDVIAKLKERANYLYEKGINAYTGANCTNEGFFAASSYFKQARDVYVLIDDYNGALNCEYILNQTNKKVRDCKETMLEMVSGLIEEANTLLILAKDLDDYDEAEEIANRAKKRYQEIYDIFKDSVSKRKISECEELIRKINAGRENIKEIQNAEGLYDTALKLFAEAEYENASILVKNARGIFEGRGDWSGVTKCDRLIDKIDARLDMMIEAEGYYNKSLEYSKVADYENATVYVEKAREIYMNISRIREVAMCNSTLKDIGEGNKTKNKAKQYYEEALRYLEYREYGTARKDAEEALRLYKKINYPEGIKKAEDLLKRIPVPPQPWTQFIIVPLIILTVLFIIFIWVREKIRKRKKEREAEEKKRMEMEERKRAEIEAEKKKREKEKERMEMERRRIRELLEKERKAVHEERDTIGKTSPVEKKIEEAVLGLEEKEPEETPPETEKTPGIEGKLEGRTRPMEGMIEGRAIESEIEEIPPAEKKIEDRDRLREMIKRDEEAIGREKKAIEGEIEW
;
A
#
# COMPACT_ATOMS: atom_id res chain seq x y z
N MET A 1 -114.19 -62.58 -63.83
CA MET A 1 -113.59 -61.31 -63.34
C MET A 1 -112.09 -61.41 -63.08
N LEU A 2 -111.56 -62.53 -62.55
CA LEU A 2 -110.14 -62.69 -62.19
C LEU A 2 -109.12 -62.43 -63.34
N ARG A 3 -109.44 -62.75 -64.60
CA ARG A 3 -108.56 -62.49 -65.77
C ARG A 3 -108.43 -61.01 -66.16
N LYS A 4 -109.43 -60.15 -65.86
CA LYS A 4 -109.38 -58.72 -66.20
C LYS A 4 -108.61 -57.91 -65.14
N THR A 5 -108.68 -58.29 -63.87
CA THR A 5 -107.89 -57.68 -62.79
C THR A 5 -106.40 -58.01 -62.86
N ILE A 6 -106.02 -59.22 -63.29
CA ILE A 6 -104.61 -59.57 -63.52
C ILE A 6 -104.03 -58.78 -64.70
N LEU A 7 -104.78 -58.63 -65.80
CA LEU A 7 -104.31 -57.86 -66.96
C LEU A 7 -104.17 -56.35 -66.65
N MET A 8 -105.10 -55.78 -65.87
CA MET A 8 -105.01 -54.38 -65.43
C MET A 8 -103.88 -54.16 -64.41
N GLY A 9 -103.65 -55.11 -63.51
CA GLY A 9 -102.52 -55.07 -62.58
C GLY A 9 -101.16 -55.15 -63.29
N VAL A 10 -101.03 -56.00 -64.30
CA VAL A 10 -99.82 -56.08 -65.15
C VAL A 10 -99.63 -54.79 -65.96
N PHE A 11 -100.70 -54.21 -66.51
CA PHE A 11 -100.61 -52.95 -67.26
C PHE A 11 -100.27 -51.75 -66.35
N LEU A 12 -100.81 -51.70 -65.12
CA LEU A 12 -100.49 -50.65 -64.15
C LEU A 12 -99.04 -50.76 -63.67
N ILE A 13 -98.53 -51.98 -63.45
CA ILE A 13 -97.12 -52.22 -63.11
C ILE A 13 -96.20 -51.82 -64.28
N ILE A 14 -96.57 -52.11 -65.52
CA ILE A 14 -95.81 -51.67 -66.71
C ILE A 14 -95.81 -50.13 -66.84
N VAL A 15 -96.94 -49.46 -66.60
CA VAL A 15 -97.03 -48.00 -66.68
C VAL A 15 -96.28 -47.32 -65.53
N ILE A 16 -96.39 -47.80 -64.30
CA ILE A 16 -95.64 -47.26 -63.14
C ILE A 16 -94.13 -47.47 -63.33
N ASN A 17 -93.70 -48.64 -63.81
CA ASN A 17 -92.29 -48.88 -64.12
C ASN A 17 -91.80 -47.99 -65.28
N SER A 18 -92.65 -47.68 -66.27
CA SER A 18 -92.28 -46.79 -67.39
C SER A 18 -92.16 -45.31 -66.99
N VAL A 19 -93.01 -44.81 -66.09
CA VAL A 19 -92.93 -43.43 -65.60
C VAL A 19 -91.72 -43.25 -64.70
N ASN A 20 -91.42 -44.24 -63.85
CA ASN A 20 -90.23 -44.22 -63.00
C ASN A 20 -88.93 -44.25 -63.83
N ALA A 21 -88.90 -45.06 -64.90
CA ALA A 21 -87.76 -45.09 -65.82
C ALA A 21 -87.55 -43.77 -66.58
N GLN A 22 -88.62 -43.07 -66.95
CA GLN A 22 -88.52 -41.77 -67.62
C GLN A 22 -87.98 -40.68 -66.68
N THR A 23 -88.43 -40.64 -65.43
CA THR A 23 -87.90 -39.70 -64.43
C THR A 23 -86.46 -40.00 -64.02
N GLU A 24 -86.10 -41.29 -63.91
CA GLU A 24 -84.71 -41.70 -63.66
C GLU A 24 -83.79 -41.35 -64.84
N LYS A 25 -84.31 -41.42 -66.08
CA LYS A 25 -83.59 -40.98 -67.28
C LYS A 25 -83.33 -39.47 -67.30
N GLU A 26 -84.34 -38.64 -67.02
CA GLU A 26 -84.16 -37.18 -66.97
C GLU A 26 -83.16 -36.75 -65.88
N LEU A 27 -83.16 -37.44 -64.74
CA LEU A 27 -82.18 -37.23 -63.67
C LEU A 27 -80.77 -37.68 -64.08
N ALA A 28 -80.66 -38.81 -64.81
CA ALA A 28 -79.40 -39.30 -65.37
C ALA A 28 -78.83 -38.31 -66.40
N ASP A 29 -79.66 -37.82 -67.32
CA ASP A 29 -79.30 -36.80 -68.32
C ASP A 29 -78.81 -35.52 -67.64
N TRP A 30 -79.51 -35.06 -66.60
CA TRP A 30 -79.09 -33.88 -65.83
C TRP A 30 -77.71 -34.07 -65.17
N HIS A 31 -77.49 -35.21 -64.52
CA HIS A 31 -76.18 -35.53 -63.93
C HIS A 31 -75.08 -35.66 -64.98
N TYR A 32 -75.39 -36.23 -66.14
CA TYR A 32 -74.46 -36.31 -67.26
C TYR A 32 -74.07 -34.92 -67.77
N GLU A 33 -75.03 -34.02 -67.97
CA GLU A 33 -74.75 -32.63 -68.40
C GLU A 33 -73.92 -31.86 -67.36
N LEU A 34 -74.20 -32.05 -66.06
CA LEU A 34 -73.34 -31.50 -65.00
C LEU A 34 -71.91 -32.06 -65.06
N ALA A 35 -71.76 -33.36 -65.32
CA ALA A 35 -70.45 -33.97 -65.46
C ALA A 35 -69.67 -33.40 -66.67
N VAL A 36 -70.35 -33.22 -67.81
CA VAL A 36 -69.77 -32.60 -69.01
C VAL A 36 -69.33 -31.16 -68.72
N ASN A 37 -70.19 -30.36 -68.08
CA ASN A 37 -69.88 -28.99 -67.72
C ASN A 37 -68.69 -28.89 -66.74
N ALA A 38 -68.67 -29.72 -65.70
CA ALA A 38 -67.57 -29.77 -64.74
C ALA A 38 -66.24 -30.18 -65.44
N HIS A 39 -66.28 -31.19 -66.31
CA HIS A 39 -65.12 -31.61 -67.09
C HIS A 39 -64.59 -30.50 -68.00
N ASN A 40 -65.48 -29.81 -68.72
CA ASN A 40 -65.10 -28.71 -69.61
C ASN A 40 -64.48 -27.52 -68.87
N ASN A 41 -64.84 -27.34 -67.59
CA ASN A 41 -64.23 -26.34 -66.70
C ASN A 41 -62.92 -26.83 -66.05
N GLY A 42 -62.45 -28.05 -66.36
CA GLY A 42 -61.24 -28.65 -65.78
C GLY A 42 -61.44 -29.25 -64.38
N ASP A 43 -62.66 -29.26 -63.85
CA ASP A 43 -62.99 -29.86 -62.56
C ASP A 43 -63.33 -31.35 -62.70
N CYS A 44 -62.31 -32.11 -63.04
CA CYS A 44 -62.44 -33.53 -63.34
C CYS A 44 -62.84 -34.36 -62.10
N LYS A 45 -62.64 -33.85 -60.87
CA LYS A 45 -63.08 -34.53 -59.63
C LYS A 45 -64.59 -34.45 -59.48
N ASN A 46 -65.17 -33.25 -59.60
CA ASN A 46 -66.63 -33.12 -59.56
C ASN A 46 -67.30 -33.77 -60.78
N ALA A 47 -66.66 -33.71 -61.95
CA ALA A 47 -67.12 -34.42 -63.13
C ALA A 47 -67.22 -35.94 -62.88
N SER A 48 -66.25 -36.54 -62.19
CA SER A 48 -66.27 -37.98 -61.90
C SER A 48 -67.42 -38.37 -60.97
N VAL A 49 -67.68 -37.58 -59.92
CA VAL A 49 -68.81 -37.82 -59.02
C VAL A 49 -70.14 -37.80 -59.78
N HIS A 50 -70.34 -36.84 -60.68
CA HIS A 50 -71.57 -36.71 -61.45
C HIS A 50 -71.73 -37.79 -62.53
N VAL A 51 -70.66 -38.14 -63.25
CA VAL A 51 -70.75 -39.19 -64.28
C VAL A 51 -70.96 -40.57 -63.66
N SER A 52 -70.41 -40.86 -62.48
CA SER A 52 -70.69 -42.11 -61.76
C SER A 52 -72.18 -42.24 -61.41
N ARG A 53 -72.78 -41.15 -60.91
CA ARG A 53 -74.23 -41.13 -60.59
C ARG A 53 -75.08 -41.29 -61.85
N ALA A 54 -74.72 -40.63 -62.95
CA ALA A 54 -75.40 -40.78 -64.22
C ALA A 54 -75.29 -42.23 -64.75
N PHE A 55 -74.10 -42.82 -64.70
CA PHE A 55 -73.84 -44.20 -65.11
C PHE A 55 -74.68 -45.21 -64.33
N ASP A 56 -74.74 -45.09 -62.99
CA ASP A 56 -75.55 -45.96 -62.14
C ASP A 56 -77.05 -45.86 -62.46
N LEU A 57 -77.55 -44.64 -62.73
CA LEU A 57 -78.93 -44.41 -63.10
C LEU A 57 -79.25 -44.99 -64.49
N TYR A 58 -78.42 -44.77 -65.50
CA TYR A 58 -78.59 -45.36 -66.83
C TYR A 58 -78.55 -46.90 -66.80
N THR A 59 -77.63 -47.47 -66.00
CA THR A 59 -77.51 -48.92 -65.79
C THR A 59 -78.79 -49.50 -65.19
N ARG A 60 -79.38 -48.82 -64.22
CA ARG A 60 -80.62 -49.27 -63.56
C ARG A 60 -81.82 -49.34 -64.51
N ILE A 61 -81.93 -48.37 -65.41
CA ILE A 61 -83.03 -48.29 -66.39
C ILE A 61 -82.74 -49.08 -67.68
N GLY A 62 -81.52 -49.62 -67.84
CA GLY A 62 -81.09 -50.35 -69.04
C GLY A 62 -80.87 -49.47 -70.26
N ASP A 63 -80.49 -48.20 -70.07
CA ASP A 63 -80.18 -47.27 -71.19
C ASP A 63 -78.73 -47.44 -71.64
N ILE A 64 -78.52 -48.39 -72.55
CA ILE A 64 -77.21 -48.73 -73.11
C ILE A 64 -76.54 -47.51 -73.79
N VAL A 65 -77.33 -46.59 -74.37
CA VAL A 65 -76.79 -45.41 -75.05
C VAL A 65 -76.25 -44.41 -74.01
N GLY A 66 -77.00 -44.19 -72.93
CA GLY A 66 -76.57 -43.36 -71.80
C GLY A 66 -75.33 -43.93 -71.10
N GLU A 67 -75.29 -45.24 -70.86
CA GLU A 67 -74.12 -45.94 -70.33
C GLU A 67 -72.88 -45.75 -71.24
N THR A 68 -73.05 -45.89 -72.56
CA THR A 68 -71.95 -45.71 -73.52
C THR A 68 -71.41 -44.29 -73.48
N LYS A 69 -72.27 -43.27 -73.45
CA LYS A 69 -71.87 -41.86 -73.29
C LYS A 69 -71.13 -41.62 -71.98
N CYS A 70 -71.62 -42.20 -70.88
CA CYS A 70 -70.95 -42.11 -69.59
C CYS A 70 -69.57 -42.78 -69.63
N ASN A 71 -69.43 -43.95 -70.25
CA ASN A 71 -68.13 -44.62 -70.42
C ASN A 71 -67.14 -43.78 -71.22
N GLU A 72 -67.58 -43.15 -72.32
CA GLU A 72 -66.74 -42.23 -73.09
C GLU A 72 -66.30 -41.01 -72.27
N LEU A 73 -67.21 -40.43 -71.48
CA LEU A 73 -66.90 -39.30 -70.61
C LEU A 73 -65.99 -39.70 -69.44
N ILE A 74 -66.19 -40.89 -68.86
CA ILE A 74 -65.32 -41.49 -67.83
C ILE A 74 -63.89 -41.62 -68.36
N LEU A 75 -63.70 -42.08 -69.59
CA LEU A 75 -62.37 -42.16 -70.20
C LEU A 75 -61.71 -40.77 -70.30
N LYS A 76 -62.46 -39.74 -70.71
CA LYS A 76 -61.95 -38.35 -70.76
C LYS A 76 -61.60 -37.81 -69.38
N ILE A 77 -62.45 -38.07 -68.39
CA ILE A 77 -62.23 -37.69 -66.99
C ILE A 77 -60.99 -38.40 -66.42
N ASN A 78 -60.84 -39.69 -66.66
CA ASN A 78 -59.65 -40.46 -66.25
C ASN A 78 -58.38 -39.95 -66.94
N ASN A 79 -58.45 -39.54 -68.21
CA ASN A 79 -57.35 -38.91 -68.93
C ASN A 79 -56.98 -37.51 -68.40
N CYS A 80 -57.82 -36.91 -67.57
CA CYS A 80 -57.52 -35.69 -66.83
C CYS A 80 -56.98 -36.00 -65.41
N LEU A 81 -57.67 -36.88 -64.67
CA LEU A 81 -57.33 -37.21 -63.28
C LEU A 81 -56.04 -38.03 -63.15
N GLY A 82 -55.81 -38.98 -64.05
CA GLY A 82 -54.63 -39.84 -64.05
C GLY A 82 -53.34 -39.03 -64.15
N PRO A 83 -53.12 -38.25 -65.23
CA PRO A 83 -51.93 -37.41 -65.37
C PRO A 83 -51.78 -36.35 -64.27
N ARG A 84 -52.90 -35.78 -63.77
CA ARG A 84 -52.85 -34.86 -62.63
C ARG A 84 -52.34 -35.56 -61.38
N GLY A 85 -52.84 -36.75 -61.07
CA GLY A 85 -52.35 -37.57 -59.97
C GLY A 85 -50.88 -37.99 -60.15
N ASP A 86 -50.49 -38.37 -61.38
CA ASP A 86 -49.09 -38.75 -61.69
C ASP A 86 -48.14 -37.58 -61.46
N ASN A 87 -48.52 -36.36 -61.89
CA ASN A 87 -47.73 -35.16 -61.66
C ASN A 87 -47.61 -34.82 -60.17
N GLN A 88 -48.70 -34.91 -59.40
CA GLN A 88 -48.66 -34.70 -57.94
C GLN A 88 -47.80 -35.75 -57.25
N TYR A 89 -47.87 -37.00 -57.69
CA TYR A 89 -47.02 -38.08 -57.17
C TYR A 89 -45.53 -37.83 -57.48
N ILE A 90 -45.19 -37.33 -58.67
CA ILE A 90 -43.80 -36.94 -59.02
C ILE A 90 -43.32 -35.80 -58.12
N GLN A 91 -44.16 -34.78 -57.88
CA GLN A 91 -43.83 -33.68 -56.97
C GLN A 91 -43.61 -34.17 -55.54
N ALA A 92 -44.43 -35.14 -55.07
CA ALA A 92 -44.22 -35.78 -53.79
C ALA A 92 -42.86 -36.49 -53.70
N LEU A 93 -42.45 -37.22 -54.75
CA LEU A 93 -41.16 -37.89 -54.80
C LEU A 93 -39.97 -36.91 -54.82
N ASP A 94 -40.09 -35.79 -55.55
CA ASP A 94 -39.06 -34.73 -55.56
C ASP A 94 -38.91 -34.09 -54.17
N SER A 95 -40.02 -33.74 -53.51
CA SER A 95 -39.99 -33.25 -52.12
C SER A 95 -39.46 -34.28 -51.13
N TYR A 96 -39.84 -35.56 -51.30
CA TYR A 96 -39.31 -36.65 -50.47
C TYR A 96 -37.80 -36.79 -50.59
N THR A 97 -37.28 -36.81 -51.83
CA THR A 97 -35.83 -36.92 -52.11
C THR A 97 -35.07 -35.74 -51.49
N LYS A 98 -35.59 -34.52 -51.61
CA LYS A 98 -35.01 -33.34 -50.94
C LYS A 98 -35.05 -33.46 -49.42
N GLY A 99 -36.11 -34.06 -48.87
CA GLY A 99 -36.21 -34.38 -47.46
C GLY A 99 -35.10 -35.33 -47.01
N GLU A 100 -34.87 -36.41 -47.76
CA GLU A 100 -33.76 -37.35 -47.51
C GLU A 100 -32.40 -36.66 -47.59
N ASP A 101 -32.18 -35.79 -48.59
CA ASP A 101 -30.93 -35.01 -48.70
C ASP A 101 -30.69 -34.14 -47.46
N TYR A 102 -31.73 -33.44 -46.98
CA TYR A 102 -31.62 -32.65 -45.75
C TYR A 102 -31.44 -33.51 -44.50
N LEU A 103 -32.13 -34.65 -44.42
CA LEU A 103 -31.97 -35.61 -43.32
C LEU A 103 -30.53 -36.10 -43.23
N ASN A 104 -29.95 -36.52 -44.36
CA ASN A 104 -28.56 -36.96 -44.47
C ASN A 104 -27.55 -35.86 -44.13
N SER A 105 -27.90 -34.59 -44.35
CA SER A 105 -27.08 -33.44 -43.96
C SER A 105 -27.19 -33.05 -42.47
N GLY A 106 -28.14 -33.63 -41.73
CA GLY A 106 -28.43 -33.29 -40.34
C GLY A 106 -29.31 -32.05 -40.14
N ASP A 107 -29.91 -31.47 -41.20
CA ASP A 107 -30.86 -30.35 -41.08
C ASP A 107 -32.30 -30.87 -40.91
N TYR A 108 -32.56 -31.48 -39.76
CA TYR A 108 -33.83 -32.17 -39.46
C TYR A 108 -35.06 -31.27 -39.59
N LYS A 109 -34.90 -29.96 -39.37
CA LYS A 109 -35.98 -28.99 -39.52
C LYS A 109 -36.39 -28.87 -40.99
N LYS A 110 -35.43 -28.62 -41.90
CA LYS A 110 -35.72 -28.53 -43.33
C LYS A 110 -36.14 -29.87 -43.92
N ALA A 111 -35.55 -30.97 -43.45
CA ALA A 111 -35.96 -32.32 -43.84
C ALA A 111 -37.45 -32.53 -43.57
N LYS A 112 -37.90 -32.25 -42.34
CA LYS A 112 -39.32 -32.33 -41.98
C LYS A 112 -40.21 -31.40 -42.80
N GLU A 113 -39.81 -30.16 -43.04
CA GLU A 113 -40.58 -29.23 -43.89
C GLU A 113 -40.77 -29.80 -45.31
N GLN A 114 -39.76 -30.46 -45.88
CA GLN A 114 -39.88 -31.13 -47.19
C GLN A 114 -40.75 -32.39 -47.13
N PHE A 115 -40.66 -33.19 -46.07
CA PHE A 115 -41.52 -34.36 -45.89
C PHE A 115 -43.00 -33.97 -45.67
N ASP A 116 -43.28 -32.91 -44.90
CA ASP A 116 -44.63 -32.36 -44.74
C ASP A 116 -45.20 -31.90 -46.09
N MET A 117 -44.37 -31.27 -46.95
CA MET A 117 -44.74 -30.93 -48.32
C MET A 117 -44.99 -32.17 -49.19
N ALA A 118 -44.16 -33.21 -49.06
CA ALA A 118 -44.36 -34.48 -49.77
C ALA A 118 -45.69 -35.14 -49.38
N LEU A 119 -46.07 -35.12 -48.09
CA LEU A 119 -47.37 -35.61 -47.62
C LEU A 119 -48.53 -34.86 -48.28
N LEU A 120 -48.44 -33.53 -48.39
CA LEU A 120 -49.47 -32.72 -49.03
C LEU A 120 -49.71 -33.17 -50.48
N PHE A 121 -48.63 -33.36 -51.25
CA PHE A 121 -48.71 -33.85 -52.62
C PHE A 121 -49.22 -35.29 -52.73
N ILE A 122 -48.86 -36.17 -51.78
CA ILE A 122 -49.40 -37.52 -51.67
C ILE A 122 -50.90 -37.51 -51.43
N TYR A 123 -51.41 -36.64 -50.55
CA TYR A 123 -52.86 -36.49 -50.33
C TYR A 123 -53.58 -36.05 -51.61
N ASP A 124 -53.03 -35.08 -52.34
CA ASP A 124 -53.61 -34.58 -53.59
C ASP A 124 -53.61 -35.65 -54.69
N ALA A 125 -52.52 -36.41 -54.81
CA ALA A 125 -52.40 -37.52 -55.75
C ALA A 125 -53.38 -38.66 -55.42
N ASN A 126 -53.52 -39.02 -54.13
CA ASN A 126 -54.45 -40.04 -53.67
C ASN A 126 -55.89 -39.67 -54.03
N SER A 127 -56.26 -38.42 -53.75
CA SER A 127 -57.56 -37.88 -54.09
C SER A 127 -57.83 -37.99 -55.59
N SER A 128 -56.88 -37.62 -56.45
CA SER A 128 -57.04 -37.78 -57.91
C SER A 128 -57.32 -39.23 -58.33
N TYR A 129 -56.58 -40.21 -57.79
CA TYR A 129 -56.76 -41.62 -58.17
C TYR A 129 -58.03 -42.26 -57.61
N GLN A 130 -58.46 -41.87 -56.41
CA GLN A 130 -59.74 -42.32 -55.83
C GLN A 130 -60.94 -41.83 -56.62
N HIS A 131 -60.82 -40.68 -57.29
CA HIS A 131 -61.86 -40.11 -58.13
C HIS A 131 -61.88 -40.68 -59.57
N MET A 132 -60.94 -41.54 -59.95
CA MET A 132 -61.00 -42.25 -61.23
C MET A 132 -62.11 -43.30 -61.21
N LEU A 133 -62.66 -43.64 -62.38
CA LEU A 133 -63.76 -44.61 -62.50
C LEU A 133 -63.38 -45.75 -63.47
N PRO A 134 -63.22 -47.00 -62.98
CA PRO A 134 -63.09 -47.36 -61.56
C PRO A 134 -61.80 -46.76 -60.95
N PRO A 135 -61.70 -46.64 -59.62
CA PRO A 135 -60.46 -46.24 -58.96
C PRO A 135 -59.32 -47.18 -59.33
N ASP A 136 -58.10 -46.66 -59.45
CA ASP A 136 -56.92 -47.49 -59.76
C ASP A 136 -56.28 -48.01 -58.46
N PRO A 137 -56.54 -49.26 -58.04
CA PRO A 137 -56.03 -49.79 -56.77
C PRO A 137 -54.51 -49.86 -56.75
N SER A 138 -53.85 -50.11 -57.90
CA SER A 138 -52.40 -50.21 -57.95
C SER A 138 -51.74 -48.87 -57.64
N ARG A 139 -52.29 -47.78 -58.20
CA ARG A 139 -51.79 -46.42 -57.91
C ARG A 139 -52.09 -45.99 -56.47
N ILE A 140 -53.28 -46.30 -55.97
CA ILE A 140 -53.68 -45.98 -54.58
C ILE A 140 -52.79 -46.73 -53.59
N ASP A 141 -52.51 -48.01 -53.80
CA ASP A 141 -51.64 -48.80 -52.93
C ASP A 141 -50.20 -48.26 -52.92
N LYS A 142 -49.69 -47.85 -54.09
CA LYS A 142 -48.37 -47.22 -54.20
C LYS A 142 -48.30 -45.90 -53.42
N ILE A 143 -49.34 -45.09 -53.48
CA ILE A 143 -49.46 -43.85 -52.70
C ILE A 143 -49.54 -44.13 -51.21
N ASN A 144 -50.36 -45.10 -50.78
CA ASN A 144 -50.50 -45.45 -49.37
C ASN A 144 -49.19 -46.02 -48.80
N HIS A 145 -48.41 -46.72 -49.63
CA HIS A 145 -47.06 -47.14 -49.27
C HIS A 145 -46.15 -45.93 -49.07
N GLN A 146 -46.07 -45.01 -50.05
CA GLN A 146 -45.26 -43.80 -49.93
C GLN A 146 -45.67 -42.91 -48.75
N TYR A 147 -46.97 -42.80 -48.48
CA TYR A 147 -47.51 -42.08 -47.33
C TYR A 147 -46.95 -42.61 -46.01
N ARG A 148 -46.88 -43.95 -45.86
CA ARG A 148 -46.31 -44.57 -44.66
C ARG A 148 -44.82 -44.28 -44.55
N GLN A 149 -44.06 -44.41 -45.65
CA GLN A 149 -42.63 -44.10 -45.67
C GLN A 149 -42.37 -42.65 -45.27
N ILE A 150 -43.07 -41.68 -45.85
CA ILE A 150 -42.88 -40.26 -45.49
C ILE A 150 -43.19 -40.00 -44.01
N ASN A 151 -44.24 -40.62 -43.46
CA ASN A 151 -44.54 -40.46 -42.03
C ASN A 151 -43.47 -41.10 -41.13
N GLU A 152 -42.91 -42.25 -41.53
CA GLU A 152 -41.78 -42.88 -40.83
C GLU A 152 -40.57 -41.92 -40.81
N GLU A 153 -40.22 -41.29 -41.94
CA GLU A 153 -39.13 -40.31 -42.02
C GLU A 153 -39.39 -39.04 -41.18
N ILE A 154 -40.64 -38.55 -41.12
CA ILE A 154 -40.99 -37.40 -40.26
C ILE A 154 -40.81 -37.76 -38.78
N ILE A 155 -41.18 -38.98 -38.39
CA ILE A 155 -40.97 -39.49 -37.04
C ILE A 155 -39.46 -39.56 -36.76
N GLU A 156 -38.68 -40.10 -37.68
CA GLU A 156 -37.21 -40.16 -37.58
C GLU A 156 -36.60 -38.76 -37.41
N CYS A 157 -37.00 -37.77 -38.21
CA CYS A 157 -36.54 -36.38 -38.08
C CYS A 157 -36.79 -35.80 -36.67
N GLU A 158 -37.98 -36.01 -36.10
CA GLU A 158 -38.31 -35.49 -34.77
C GLU A 158 -37.56 -36.27 -33.67
N ILE A 159 -37.31 -37.57 -33.85
CA ILE A 159 -36.46 -38.37 -32.95
C ILE A 159 -35.01 -37.84 -32.98
N MET A 160 -34.42 -37.63 -34.15
CA MET A 160 -33.05 -37.10 -34.27
C MET A 160 -32.93 -35.68 -33.69
N ARG A 161 -33.95 -34.85 -33.86
CA ARG A 161 -34.02 -33.54 -33.17
C ARG A 161 -34.08 -33.69 -31.65
N ALA A 162 -34.80 -34.69 -31.13
CA ALA A 162 -34.82 -34.98 -29.70
C ALA A 162 -33.46 -35.48 -29.20
N ASP A 163 -32.72 -36.24 -30.02
CA ASP A 163 -31.33 -36.65 -29.73
C ASP A 163 -30.40 -35.44 -29.61
N ASP A 164 -30.49 -34.47 -30.52
CA ASP A 164 -29.72 -33.21 -30.43
C ASP A 164 -30.03 -32.41 -29.16
N ILE A 165 -31.31 -32.33 -28.79
CA ILE A 165 -31.76 -31.67 -27.56
C ILE A 165 -31.20 -32.42 -26.34
N TYR A 166 -31.23 -33.75 -26.34
CA TYR A 166 -30.68 -34.59 -25.29
C TYR A 166 -29.15 -34.45 -25.19
N ALA A 167 -28.43 -34.37 -26.31
CA ALA A 167 -26.99 -34.13 -26.34
C ALA A 167 -26.63 -32.77 -25.72
N LYS A 168 -27.42 -31.72 -25.99
CA LYS A 168 -27.28 -30.44 -25.28
C LYS A 168 -27.51 -30.58 -23.77
N ALA A 169 -28.50 -31.37 -23.37
CA ALA A 169 -28.73 -31.64 -21.96
C ALA A 169 -27.51 -32.28 -21.27
N LEU A 170 -26.85 -33.23 -21.95
CA LEU A 170 -25.60 -33.85 -21.48
C LEU A 170 -24.46 -32.83 -21.37
N ASP A 171 -24.28 -31.95 -22.36
CA ASP A 171 -23.27 -30.90 -22.34
C ASP A 171 -23.47 -29.93 -21.16
N TYR A 172 -24.69 -29.42 -20.96
CA TYR A 172 -25.01 -28.56 -19.80
C TYR A 172 -24.83 -29.28 -18.47
N PHE A 173 -25.17 -30.56 -18.40
CA PHE A 173 -24.92 -31.37 -17.20
C PHE A 173 -23.42 -31.54 -16.92
N GLY A 174 -22.60 -31.72 -17.95
CA GLY A 174 -21.14 -31.77 -17.85
C GLY A 174 -20.51 -30.44 -17.42
N ARG A 175 -21.18 -29.31 -17.64
CA ARG A 175 -20.76 -27.97 -17.21
C ARG A 175 -21.25 -27.57 -15.82
N GLU A 176 -21.80 -28.51 -15.06
CA GLU A 176 -22.36 -28.27 -13.71
C GLU A 176 -23.54 -27.28 -13.70
N ASP A 177 -24.32 -27.19 -14.79
CA ASP A 177 -25.57 -26.43 -14.86
C ASP A 177 -26.79 -27.38 -14.89
N PRO A 178 -27.20 -27.90 -13.71
CA PRO A 178 -28.24 -28.93 -13.63
C PRO A 178 -29.63 -28.40 -14.03
N LEU A 179 -29.90 -27.09 -13.90
CA LEU A 179 -31.20 -26.52 -14.23
C LEU A 179 -31.39 -26.43 -15.74
N THR A 180 -30.40 -25.90 -16.45
CA THR A 180 -30.46 -25.82 -17.90
C THR A 180 -30.45 -27.23 -18.50
N ALA A 181 -29.65 -28.15 -17.95
CA ALA A 181 -29.67 -29.55 -18.34
C ALA A 181 -31.08 -30.16 -18.21
N ARG A 182 -31.75 -29.94 -17.06
CA ARG A 182 -33.11 -30.43 -16.81
C ARG A 182 -34.11 -29.95 -17.84
N LEU A 183 -34.10 -28.66 -18.16
CA LEU A 183 -34.97 -28.06 -19.17
C LEU A 183 -34.84 -28.75 -20.53
N TYR A 184 -33.61 -29.03 -20.97
CA TYR A 184 -33.36 -29.74 -22.22
C TYR A 184 -33.79 -31.21 -22.15
N VAL A 185 -33.54 -31.92 -21.04
CA VAL A 185 -34.03 -33.30 -20.84
C VAL A 185 -35.55 -33.37 -20.92
N ASP A 186 -36.25 -32.46 -20.26
CA ASP A 186 -37.72 -32.43 -20.25
C ASP A 186 -38.26 -32.16 -21.67
N ASN A 187 -37.65 -31.25 -22.42
CA ASN A 187 -38.00 -30.99 -23.82
C ASN A 187 -37.78 -32.20 -24.74
N ALA A 188 -36.66 -32.92 -24.61
CA ALA A 188 -36.41 -34.14 -25.37
C ALA A 188 -37.41 -35.25 -24.99
N SER A 189 -37.69 -35.40 -23.69
CA SER A 189 -38.64 -36.38 -23.15
C SER A 189 -40.05 -36.21 -23.73
N ILE A 190 -40.52 -34.97 -23.88
CA ILE A 190 -41.82 -34.66 -24.51
C ILE A 190 -41.89 -35.20 -25.93
N ILE A 191 -40.82 -35.02 -26.73
CA ILE A 191 -40.78 -35.49 -28.13
C ILE A 191 -40.74 -37.02 -28.17
N TYR A 192 -39.86 -37.66 -27.39
CA TYR A 192 -39.79 -39.13 -27.35
C TYR A 192 -41.11 -39.76 -26.88
N THR A 193 -41.78 -39.15 -25.90
CA THR A 193 -43.09 -39.62 -25.41
C THR A 193 -44.16 -39.49 -26.50
N LYS A 194 -44.18 -38.38 -27.24
CA LYS A 194 -45.14 -38.14 -28.33
C LYS A 194 -45.09 -39.25 -29.40
N TYR A 195 -43.89 -39.77 -29.70
CA TYR A 195 -43.68 -40.80 -30.73
C TYR A 195 -43.42 -42.20 -30.16
N ASN A 196 -43.63 -42.41 -28.85
CA ASN A 196 -43.43 -43.68 -28.16
C ASN A 196 -42.03 -44.31 -28.37
N HIS A 197 -40.99 -43.47 -28.41
CA HIS A 197 -39.61 -43.90 -28.59
C HIS A 197 -38.99 -44.36 -27.26
N SER A 198 -39.14 -45.64 -26.93
CA SER A 198 -38.85 -46.19 -25.60
C SER A 198 -37.41 -45.98 -25.12
N GLU A 199 -36.43 -46.12 -26.02
CA GLU A 199 -35.02 -45.92 -25.67
C GLU A 199 -34.74 -44.46 -25.26
N GLY A 200 -35.28 -43.50 -26.01
CA GLY A 200 -35.14 -42.06 -25.71
C GLY A 200 -35.81 -41.68 -24.39
N ILE A 201 -37.01 -42.22 -24.12
CA ILE A 201 -37.70 -42.03 -22.84
C ILE A 201 -36.85 -42.55 -21.68
N GLU A 202 -36.27 -43.76 -21.80
CA GLU A 202 -35.41 -44.33 -20.76
C GLU A 202 -34.13 -43.51 -20.55
N LYS A 203 -33.49 -43.03 -21.62
CA LYS A 203 -32.32 -42.14 -21.56
C LYS A 203 -32.63 -40.82 -20.85
N CYS A 204 -33.76 -40.20 -21.17
CA CYS A 204 -34.22 -38.97 -20.52
C CYS A 204 -34.52 -39.20 -19.04
N GLN A 205 -35.22 -40.29 -18.69
CA GLN A 205 -35.53 -40.63 -17.30
C GLN A 205 -34.25 -40.81 -16.47
N LYS A 206 -33.30 -41.61 -16.96
CA LYS A 206 -32.01 -41.84 -16.28
C LYS A 206 -31.22 -40.55 -16.06
N LEU A 207 -31.16 -39.66 -17.07
CA LEU A 207 -30.46 -38.39 -16.93
C LEU A 207 -31.20 -37.43 -15.98
N SER A 208 -32.53 -37.38 -16.04
CA SER A 208 -33.36 -36.60 -15.11
C SER A 208 -33.14 -37.03 -13.67
N ASP A 209 -33.14 -38.34 -13.39
CA ASP A 209 -32.87 -38.88 -12.05
C ASP A 209 -31.48 -38.47 -11.53
N ARG A 210 -30.45 -38.50 -12.41
CA ARG A 210 -29.09 -38.03 -12.07
C ARG A 210 -29.03 -36.54 -11.80
N ILE A 211 -29.73 -35.73 -12.59
CA ILE A 211 -29.82 -34.28 -12.39
C ILE A 211 -30.49 -33.98 -11.04
N LEU A 212 -31.57 -34.67 -10.71
CA LEU A 212 -32.27 -34.52 -9.43
C LEU A 212 -31.39 -34.92 -8.23
N ASP A 213 -30.59 -35.98 -8.35
CA ASP A 213 -29.61 -36.36 -7.33
C ASP A 213 -28.53 -35.27 -7.12
N VAL A 214 -28.01 -34.68 -8.20
CA VAL A 214 -27.04 -33.56 -8.11
C VAL A 214 -27.68 -32.33 -7.46
N ILE A 215 -28.90 -31.97 -7.85
CA ILE A 215 -29.64 -30.85 -7.24
C ILE A 215 -29.84 -31.09 -5.73
N ALA A 216 -30.20 -32.32 -5.34
CA ALA A 216 -30.36 -32.68 -3.93
C ALA A 216 -29.05 -32.51 -3.14
N LYS A 217 -27.92 -32.99 -3.68
CA LYS A 217 -26.59 -32.84 -3.05
C LYS A 217 -26.15 -31.38 -2.94
N LEU A 218 -26.39 -30.58 -3.98
CA LEU A 218 -26.13 -29.14 -3.95
C LEU A 218 -26.98 -28.44 -2.87
N LYS A 219 -28.24 -28.84 -2.73
CA LYS A 219 -29.12 -28.34 -1.67
C LYS A 219 -28.62 -28.71 -0.27
N GLU A 220 -28.16 -29.94 -0.06
CA GLU A 220 -27.54 -30.35 1.19
C GLU A 220 -26.28 -29.53 1.51
N ARG A 221 -25.43 -29.28 0.52
CA ARG A 221 -24.25 -28.41 0.67
C ARG A 221 -24.65 -26.98 1.02
N ALA A 222 -25.68 -26.43 0.38
CA ALA A 222 -26.20 -25.09 0.67
C ALA A 222 -26.73 -25.00 2.11
N ASN A 223 -27.52 -25.99 2.55
CA ASN A 223 -28.03 -26.09 3.93
C ASN A 223 -26.88 -26.16 4.94
N TYR A 224 -25.86 -26.98 4.68
CA TYR A 224 -24.68 -27.09 5.53
C TYR A 224 -23.91 -25.77 5.66
N LEU A 225 -23.71 -25.06 4.55
CA LEU A 225 -23.08 -23.73 4.55
C LEU A 225 -23.93 -22.72 5.31
N TYR A 226 -25.25 -22.76 5.14
CA TYR A 226 -26.18 -21.92 5.87
C TYR A 226 -26.11 -22.16 7.38
N GLU A 227 -26.12 -23.42 7.85
CA GLU A 227 -25.98 -23.76 9.26
C GLU A 227 -24.62 -23.33 9.83
N LYS A 228 -23.53 -23.51 9.07
CA LYS A 228 -22.22 -22.94 9.43
C LYS A 228 -22.26 -21.43 9.59
N GLY A 229 -22.96 -20.74 8.69
CA GLY A 229 -23.20 -19.31 8.77
C GLY A 229 -23.94 -18.92 10.05
N ILE A 230 -25.01 -19.65 10.40
CA ILE A 230 -25.77 -19.44 11.65
C ILE A 230 -24.88 -19.65 12.87
N ASN A 231 -24.14 -20.75 12.93
CA ASN A 231 -23.26 -21.05 14.06
C ASN A 231 -22.19 -19.96 14.25
N ALA A 232 -21.55 -19.53 13.15
CA ALA A 232 -20.60 -18.42 13.15
C ALA A 232 -21.26 -17.12 13.60
N TYR A 233 -22.48 -16.83 13.15
CA TYR A 233 -23.24 -15.64 13.52
C TYR A 233 -23.64 -15.64 15.01
N THR A 234 -24.08 -16.77 15.55
CA THR A 234 -24.51 -16.87 16.96
C THR A 234 -23.37 -16.75 17.96
N GLY A 235 -22.16 -17.20 17.59
CA GLY A 235 -20.96 -17.05 18.40
C GLY A 235 -20.23 -15.72 18.16
N ALA A 236 -20.69 -14.90 17.22
CA ALA A 236 -20.00 -13.69 16.82
C ALA A 236 -20.16 -12.56 17.85
N ASN A 237 -19.07 -11.84 18.08
CA ASN A 237 -19.05 -10.58 18.78
C ASN A 237 -18.12 -9.60 18.05
N CYS A 238 -18.02 -8.37 18.54
CA CYS A 238 -17.19 -7.37 17.86
C CYS A 238 -15.69 -7.64 17.99
N THR A 239 -15.25 -8.60 18.80
CA THR A 239 -13.83 -8.91 19.01
C THR A 239 -13.38 -10.18 18.28
N ASN A 240 -14.29 -10.91 17.62
CA ASN A 240 -13.98 -12.11 16.87
C ASN A 240 -14.40 -11.98 15.39
N GLU A 241 -13.77 -12.76 14.51
CA GLU A 241 -14.05 -12.75 13.08
C GLU A 241 -15.39 -13.44 12.71
N GLY A 242 -16.22 -13.77 13.70
CA GLY A 242 -17.43 -14.58 13.53
C GLY A 242 -18.43 -13.99 12.54
N PHE A 243 -18.64 -12.67 12.57
CA PHE A 243 -19.56 -12.02 11.62
C PHE A 243 -19.02 -12.05 10.17
N PHE A 244 -17.71 -12.01 9.95
CA PHE A 244 -17.10 -12.11 8.62
C PHE A 244 -17.20 -13.53 8.07
N ALA A 245 -16.89 -14.53 8.91
CA ALA A 245 -17.08 -15.93 8.57
C ALA A 245 -18.55 -16.21 8.22
N ALA A 246 -19.49 -15.72 9.05
CA ALA A 246 -20.92 -15.84 8.79
C ALA A 246 -21.33 -15.23 7.44
N SER A 247 -20.89 -13.98 7.16
CA SER A 247 -21.16 -13.29 5.89
C SER A 247 -20.66 -14.09 4.69
N SER A 248 -19.44 -14.64 4.77
CA SER A 248 -18.86 -15.51 3.73
C SER A 248 -19.67 -16.79 3.52
N TYR A 249 -20.05 -17.49 4.60
CA TYR A 249 -20.85 -18.70 4.50
C TYR A 249 -22.25 -18.46 3.94
N PHE A 250 -22.94 -17.39 4.36
CA PHE A 250 -24.26 -17.04 3.82
C PHE A 250 -24.18 -16.66 2.34
N LYS A 251 -23.12 -15.96 1.91
CA LYS A 251 -22.91 -15.65 0.49
C LYS A 251 -22.73 -16.93 -0.34
N GLN A 252 -21.87 -17.84 0.11
CA GLN A 252 -21.67 -19.12 -0.56
C GLN A 252 -22.94 -19.97 -0.60
N ALA A 253 -23.69 -20.05 0.51
CA ALA A 253 -24.96 -20.77 0.57
C ALA A 253 -25.99 -20.18 -0.41
N ARG A 254 -26.12 -18.84 -0.44
CA ARG A 254 -26.99 -18.12 -1.39
C ARG A 254 -26.64 -18.46 -2.84
N ASP A 255 -25.37 -18.38 -3.20
CA ASP A 255 -24.93 -18.60 -4.58
C ASP A 255 -25.25 -20.05 -5.03
N VAL A 256 -25.12 -21.04 -4.12
CA VAL A 256 -25.54 -22.43 -4.39
C VAL A 256 -27.07 -22.55 -4.49
N TYR A 257 -27.85 -21.88 -3.63
CA TYR A 257 -29.32 -21.90 -3.74
C TYR A 257 -29.82 -21.29 -5.06
N VAL A 258 -29.18 -20.21 -5.54
CA VAL A 258 -29.49 -19.61 -6.84
C VAL A 258 -29.18 -20.59 -7.98
N LEU A 259 -28.06 -21.30 -7.92
CA LEU A 259 -27.67 -22.30 -8.92
C LEU A 259 -28.70 -23.44 -9.08
N ILE A 260 -29.48 -23.73 -8.03
CA ILE A 260 -30.52 -24.78 -8.05
C ILE A 260 -31.95 -24.23 -8.05
N ASP A 261 -32.13 -22.92 -8.31
CA ASP A 261 -33.43 -22.23 -8.34
C ASP A 261 -34.24 -22.35 -7.04
N ASP A 262 -33.56 -22.49 -5.88
CA ASP A 262 -34.20 -22.44 -4.57
C ASP A 262 -34.30 -20.99 -4.08
N TYR A 263 -35.26 -20.27 -4.65
CA TYR A 263 -35.47 -18.84 -4.37
C TYR A 263 -35.67 -18.54 -2.88
N ASN A 264 -36.36 -19.41 -2.15
CA ASN A 264 -36.61 -19.24 -0.72
C ASN A 264 -35.31 -19.37 0.09
N GLY A 265 -34.47 -20.35 -0.22
CA GLY A 265 -33.15 -20.51 0.39
C GLY A 265 -32.24 -19.30 0.14
N ALA A 266 -32.20 -18.82 -1.11
CA ALA A 266 -31.41 -17.65 -1.49
C ALA A 266 -31.89 -16.37 -0.78
N LEU A 267 -33.20 -16.12 -0.74
CA LEU A 267 -33.80 -14.96 -0.09
C LEU A 267 -33.54 -14.96 1.43
N ASN A 268 -33.64 -16.13 2.08
CA ASN A 268 -33.31 -16.27 3.50
C ASN A 268 -31.83 -15.95 3.78
N CYS A 269 -30.92 -16.45 2.93
CA CYS A 269 -29.50 -16.11 3.04
C CYS A 269 -29.27 -14.61 2.89
N GLU A 270 -29.91 -13.96 1.91
CA GLU A 270 -29.77 -12.53 1.67
C GLU A 270 -30.30 -11.69 2.84
N TYR A 271 -31.45 -12.07 3.41
CA TYR A 271 -32.00 -11.44 4.60
C TYR A 271 -31.00 -11.49 5.77
N ILE A 272 -30.45 -12.67 6.07
CA ILE A 272 -29.50 -12.82 7.19
C ILE A 272 -28.15 -12.18 6.88
N LEU A 273 -27.69 -12.23 5.63
CA LEU A 273 -26.49 -11.55 5.17
C LEU A 273 -26.60 -10.04 5.41
N ASN A 274 -27.76 -9.44 5.13
CA ASN A 274 -28.02 -8.03 5.40
C ASN A 274 -28.00 -7.71 6.91
N GLN A 275 -28.59 -8.57 7.75
CA GLN A 275 -28.50 -8.43 9.21
C GLN A 275 -27.05 -8.56 9.70
N THR A 276 -26.30 -9.52 9.15
CA THR A 276 -24.88 -9.74 9.46
C THR A 276 -24.03 -8.53 9.09
N ASN A 277 -24.20 -8.00 7.89
CA ASN A 277 -23.47 -6.82 7.43
C ASN A 277 -23.81 -5.58 8.26
N LYS A 278 -25.07 -5.45 8.74
CA LYS A 278 -25.43 -4.41 9.70
C LYS A 278 -24.68 -4.59 11.02
N LYS A 279 -24.63 -5.80 11.58
CA LYS A 279 -23.85 -6.10 12.79
C LYS A 279 -22.36 -5.85 12.64
N VAL A 280 -21.77 -6.17 11.48
CA VAL A 280 -20.38 -5.85 11.15
C VAL A 280 -20.14 -4.34 11.20
N ARG A 281 -21.06 -3.54 10.65
CA ARG A 281 -21.00 -2.08 10.70
C ARG A 281 -21.14 -1.54 12.12
N ASP A 282 -22.15 -1.98 12.86
CA ASP A 282 -22.37 -1.59 14.25
C ASP A 282 -21.13 -1.90 15.11
N CYS A 283 -20.54 -3.10 14.94
CA CYS A 283 -19.32 -3.48 15.63
C CYS A 283 -18.12 -2.62 15.28
N LYS A 284 -17.98 -2.23 14.00
CA LYS A 284 -16.94 -1.30 13.57
C LYS A 284 -17.09 0.03 14.30
N GLU A 285 -18.30 0.58 14.34
CA GLU A 285 -18.57 1.86 15.01
C GLU A 285 -18.28 1.79 16.51
N THR A 286 -18.74 0.73 17.20
CA THR A 286 -18.43 0.53 18.62
C THR A 286 -16.93 0.41 18.89
N MET A 287 -16.20 -0.34 18.04
CA MET A 287 -14.74 -0.44 18.15
C MET A 287 -14.06 0.91 17.95
N LEU A 288 -14.46 1.68 16.94
CA LEU A 288 -13.91 3.01 16.69
C LEU A 288 -14.20 3.98 17.84
N GLU A 289 -15.38 3.93 18.44
CA GLU A 289 -15.78 4.77 19.58
C GLU A 289 -14.92 4.47 20.81
N MET A 290 -14.75 3.19 21.18
CA MET A 290 -13.89 2.79 22.31
C MET A 290 -12.45 3.27 22.16
N VAL A 291 -11.89 3.23 20.94
CA VAL A 291 -10.50 3.65 20.70
C VAL A 291 -10.38 5.17 20.61
N SER A 292 -11.42 5.88 20.16
CA SER A 292 -11.41 7.34 20.10
C SER A 292 -11.27 7.97 21.49
N GLY A 293 -11.90 7.37 22.52
CA GLY A 293 -11.72 7.78 23.92
C GLY A 293 -10.27 7.71 24.40
N LEU A 294 -9.49 6.73 23.94
CA LEU A 294 -8.06 6.62 24.28
C LEU A 294 -7.22 7.75 23.65
N ILE A 295 -7.56 8.19 22.43
CA ILE A 295 -6.87 9.35 21.81
C ILE A 295 -7.17 10.62 22.61
N GLU A 296 -8.42 10.83 23.02
CA GLU A 296 -8.81 12.00 23.82
C GLU A 296 -8.12 12.01 25.19
N GLU A 297 -8.04 10.84 25.83
CA GLU A 297 -7.31 10.65 27.09
C GLU A 297 -5.81 10.96 26.93
N ALA A 298 -5.14 10.40 25.91
CA ALA A 298 -3.73 10.68 25.63
C ALA A 298 -3.46 12.17 25.32
N ASN A 299 -4.35 12.84 24.58
CA ASN A 299 -4.25 14.28 24.35
C ASN A 299 -4.43 15.09 25.63
N THR A 300 -5.36 14.68 26.49
CA THR A 300 -5.61 15.35 27.77
C THR A 300 -4.37 15.24 28.68
N LEU A 301 -3.76 14.06 28.77
CA LEU A 301 -2.52 13.86 29.51
C LEU A 301 -1.37 14.69 28.93
N LEU A 302 -1.21 14.73 27.59
CA LEU A 302 -0.20 15.58 26.96
C LEU A 302 -0.35 17.06 27.33
N ILE A 303 -1.58 17.57 27.40
CA ILE A 303 -1.84 18.97 27.78
C ILE A 303 -1.53 19.23 29.26
N LEU A 304 -1.79 18.24 30.11
CA LEU A 304 -1.63 18.35 31.57
C LEU A 304 -0.23 17.98 32.05
N ALA A 305 0.62 17.40 31.21
CA ALA A 305 1.91 16.85 31.57
C ALA A 305 2.87 17.91 32.13
N LYS A 306 3.41 17.65 33.32
CA LYS A 306 4.34 18.54 34.05
C LYS A 306 5.71 17.91 34.28
N ASP A 307 5.76 16.58 34.32
CA ASP A 307 6.99 15.82 34.51
C ASP A 307 7.11 14.70 33.47
N LEU A 308 8.18 13.90 33.55
CA LEU A 308 8.45 12.85 32.58
C LEU A 308 7.47 11.67 32.68
N ASP A 309 6.93 11.40 33.86
CA ASP A 309 6.04 10.26 34.10
C ASP A 309 4.70 10.49 33.39
N ASP A 310 4.19 11.73 33.38
CA ASP A 310 2.99 12.12 32.64
C ASP A 310 3.13 11.87 31.11
N TYR A 311 4.31 12.13 30.54
CA TYR A 311 4.57 11.86 29.11
C TYR A 311 4.67 10.37 28.82
N ASP A 312 5.22 9.58 29.75
CA ASP A 312 5.29 8.12 29.63
C ASP A 312 3.89 7.50 29.63
N GLU A 313 2.99 7.96 30.51
CA GLU A 313 1.59 7.51 30.54
C GLU A 313 0.84 7.92 29.26
N ALA A 314 0.99 9.17 28.80
CA ALA A 314 0.40 9.64 27.56
C ALA A 314 0.87 8.83 26.33
N GLU A 315 2.16 8.50 26.26
CA GLU A 315 2.73 7.66 25.20
C GLU A 315 2.17 6.24 25.24
N GLU A 316 2.04 5.63 26.42
CA GLU A 316 1.49 4.29 26.56
C GLU A 316 0.05 4.22 26.02
N ILE A 317 -0.78 5.18 26.40
CA ILE A 317 -2.18 5.26 25.96
C ILE A 317 -2.27 5.52 24.46
N ALA A 318 -1.45 6.44 23.91
CA ALA A 318 -1.40 6.70 22.48
C ALA A 318 -0.96 5.47 21.67
N ASN A 319 0.02 4.70 22.16
CA ASN A 319 0.44 3.44 21.55
C ASN A 319 -0.63 2.35 21.64
N ARG A 320 -1.35 2.28 22.77
CA ARG A 320 -2.50 1.38 22.94
C ARG A 320 -3.59 1.71 21.93
N ALA A 321 -3.92 2.99 21.75
CA ALA A 321 -4.87 3.46 20.75
C ALA A 321 -4.42 3.10 19.33
N LYS A 322 -3.16 3.38 18.99
CA LYS A 322 -2.56 3.03 17.69
C LYS A 322 -2.70 1.53 17.40
N LYS A 323 -2.35 0.67 18.36
CA LYS A 323 -2.45 -0.78 18.23
C LYS A 323 -3.89 -1.21 17.97
N ARG A 324 -4.87 -0.64 18.70
CA ARG A 324 -6.28 -0.96 18.48
C ARG A 324 -6.79 -0.50 17.11
N TYR A 325 -6.41 0.69 16.64
CA TYR A 325 -6.75 1.09 15.27
C TYR A 325 -6.09 0.22 14.20
N GLN A 326 -4.90 -0.31 14.45
CA GLN A 326 -4.25 -1.29 13.56
C GLN A 326 -5.05 -2.60 13.52
N GLU A 327 -5.50 -3.12 14.66
CA GLU A 327 -6.39 -4.30 14.73
C GLU A 327 -7.68 -4.07 13.92
N ILE A 328 -8.33 -2.91 14.09
CA ILE A 328 -9.53 -2.53 13.33
C ILE A 328 -9.20 -2.43 11.83
N TYR A 329 -8.09 -1.78 11.46
CA TYR A 329 -7.67 -1.68 10.07
C TYR A 329 -7.43 -3.06 9.44
N ASP A 330 -6.84 -4.00 10.17
CA ASP A 330 -6.57 -5.33 9.63
C ASP A 330 -7.84 -6.14 9.39
N ILE A 331 -8.88 -5.90 10.17
CA ILE A 331 -10.21 -6.51 10.00
C ILE A 331 -10.98 -5.86 8.84
N PHE A 332 -11.05 -4.53 8.78
CA PHE A 332 -11.96 -3.82 7.86
C PHE A 332 -11.28 -3.24 6.61
N LYS A 333 -9.94 -3.16 6.60
CA LYS A 333 -9.10 -2.59 5.54
C LYS A 333 -9.56 -1.21 5.06
N ASP A 334 -10.08 -0.40 5.99
CA ASP A 334 -10.75 0.86 5.66
C ASP A 334 -9.85 2.10 5.85
N SER A 335 -10.19 3.19 5.15
CA SER A 335 -9.41 4.43 5.15
C SER A 335 -9.50 5.22 6.46
N VAL A 336 -10.60 5.09 7.22
CA VAL A 336 -10.81 5.85 8.47
C VAL A 336 -9.83 5.36 9.53
N SER A 337 -9.73 4.05 9.74
CA SER A 337 -8.78 3.44 10.68
C SER A 337 -7.33 3.77 10.29
N LYS A 338 -6.99 3.73 9.00
CA LYS A 338 -5.66 4.14 8.50
C LYS A 338 -5.31 5.59 8.84
N ARG A 339 -6.25 6.53 8.62
CA ARG A 339 -6.05 7.93 8.99
C ARG A 339 -5.84 8.09 10.49
N LYS A 340 -6.62 7.38 11.32
CA LYS A 340 -6.51 7.40 12.78
C LYS A 340 -5.17 6.87 13.30
N ILE A 341 -4.60 5.86 12.64
CA ILE A 341 -3.23 5.39 12.94
C ILE A 341 -2.21 6.53 12.74
N SER A 342 -2.32 7.26 11.63
CA SER A 342 -1.44 8.42 11.37
C SER A 342 -1.65 9.56 12.38
N GLU A 343 -2.89 9.80 12.83
CA GLU A 343 -3.17 10.75 13.92
C GLU A 343 -2.48 10.32 15.23
N CYS A 344 -2.52 9.04 15.59
CA CYS A 344 -1.77 8.52 16.75
C CYS A 344 -0.26 8.71 16.60
N GLU A 345 0.31 8.49 15.42
CA GLU A 345 1.75 8.70 15.16
C GLU A 345 2.16 10.17 15.27
N GLU A 346 1.31 11.08 14.82
CA GLU A 346 1.51 12.51 15.05
C GLU A 346 1.44 12.86 16.54
N LEU A 347 0.48 12.31 17.27
CA LEU A 347 0.36 12.51 18.71
C LEU A 347 1.61 12.00 19.46
N ILE A 348 2.08 10.79 19.15
CA ILE A 348 3.31 10.22 19.73
C ILE A 348 4.53 11.10 19.43
N ARG A 349 4.62 11.69 18.22
CA ARG A 349 5.69 12.66 17.90
C ARG A 349 5.60 13.92 18.76
N LYS A 350 4.40 14.46 19.00
CA LYS A 350 4.19 15.62 19.88
C LYS A 350 4.55 15.31 21.34
N ILE A 351 4.14 14.14 21.84
CA ILE A 351 4.50 13.64 23.18
C ILE A 351 6.02 13.56 23.32
N ASN A 352 6.71 12.93 22.36
CA ASN A 352 8.18 12.81 22.41
C ASN A 352 8.91 14.15 22.32
N ALA A 353 8.40 15.10 21.53
CA ALA A 353 8.95 16.46 21.49
C ALA A 353 8.79 17.20 22.82
N GLY A 354 7.63 17.07 23.47
CA GLY A 354 7.39 17.65 24.81
C GLY A 354 8.26 17.02 25.89
N ARG A 355 8.43 15.69 25.86
CA ARG A 355 9.33 14.95 26.76
C ARG A 355 10.77 15.47 26.65
N GLU A 356 11.27 15.66 25.43
CA GLU A 356 12.64 16.15 25.22
C GLU A 356 12.80 17.59 25.74
N ASN A 357 11.79 18.46 25.56
CA ASN A 357 11.80 19.80 26.13
C ASN A 357 11.98 19.77 27.66
N ILE A 358 11.26 18.90 28.36
CA ILE A 358 11.37 18.78 29.83
C ILE A 358 12.75 18.29 30.25
N LYS A 359 13.32 17.29 29.55
CA LYS A 359 14.67 16.79 29.85
C LYS A 359 15.72 17.89 29.73
N GLU A 360 15.61 18.72 28.70
CA GLU A 360 16.52 19.84 28.52
C GLU A 360 16.36 20.91 29.58
N ILE A 361 15.12 21.21 30.01
CA ILE A 361 14.84 22.11 31.13
C ILE A 361 15.47 21.56 32.42
N GLN A 362 15.30 20.27 32.74
CA GLN A 362 15.93 19.62 33.90
C GLN A 362 17.46 19.66 33.83
N ASN A 363 18.04 19.47 32.65
CA ASN A 363 19.49 19.61 32.45
C ASN A 363 19.95 21.07 32.68
N ALA A 364 19.19 22.06 32.21
CA ALA A 364 19.44 23.47 32.47
C ALA A 364 19.36 23.81 33.96
N GLU A 365 18.40 23.23 34.69
CA GLU A 365 18.32 23.34 36.16
C GLU A 365 19.58 22.76 36.83
N GLY A 366 20.06 21.58 36.39
CA GLY A 366 21.30 21.00 36.90
C GLY A 366 22.54 21.86 36.63
N LEU A 367 22.63 22.48 35.46
CA LEU A 367 23.69 23.45 35.13
C LEU A 367 23.62 24.70 36.02
N TYR A 368 22.41 25.23 36.23
CA TYR A 368 22.17 26.39 37.10
C TYR A 368 22.56 26.09 38.55
N ASP A 369 22.17 24.92 39.08
CA ASP A 369 22.52 24.49 40.45
C ASP A 369 24.04 24.33 40.61
N THR A 370 24.72 23.84 39.58
CA THR A 370 26.18 23.73 39.57
C THR A 370 26.84 25.11 39.53
N ALA A 371 26.30 26.04 38.73
CA ALA A 371 26.77 27.42 38.70
C ALA A 371 26.60 28.12 40.06
N LEU A 372 25.48 27.89 40.76
CA LEU A 372 25.27 28.39 42.12
C LEU A 372 26.32 27.87 43.12
N LYS A 373 26.69 26.59 43.04
CA LYS A 373 27.73 26.00 43.88
C LYS A 373 29.09 26.65 43.61
N LEU A 374 29.50 26.76 42.34
CA LEU A 374 30.75 27.41 41.97
C LEU A 374 30.79 28.90 42.35
N PHE A 375 29.66 29.59 42.24
CA PHE A 375 29.53 30.97 42.71
C PHE A 375 29.77 31.07 44.23
N ALA A 376 29.24 30.13 45.03
CA ALA A 376 29.48 30.08 46.46
C ALA A 376 30.94 29.74 46.82
N GLU A 377 31.64 29.02 45.94
CA GLU A 377 33.06 28.67 46.06
C GLU A 377 34.01 29.76 45.54
N ALA A 378 33.48 30.91 45.08
CA ALA A 378 34.21 32.02 44.46
C ALA A 378 34.94 31.68 43.15
N GLU A 379 34.47 30.65 42.43
CA GLU A 379 34.90 30.23 41.09
C GLU A 379 34.03 30.93 40.03
N TYR A 380 34.09 32.26 40.00
CA TYR A 380 33.13 33.11 39.27
C TYR A 380 33.16 32.92 37.75
N GLU A 381 34.32 32.69 37.17
CA GLU A 381 34.50 32.50 35.73
C GLU A 381 33.80 31.21 35.26
N ASN A 382 34.00 30.11 35.98
CA ASN A 382 33.36 28.83 35.69
C ASN A 382 31.84 28.90 35.93
N ALA A 383 31.43 29.57 37.01
CA ALA A 383 30.01 29.84 37.28
C ALA A 383 29.36 30.63 36.14
N SER A 384 30.03 31.67 35.60
CA SER A 384 29.54 32.50 34.49
C SER A 384 29.24 31.66 33.23
N ILE A 385 30.15 30.75 32.88
CA ILE A 385 29.99 29.88 31.71
C ILE A 385 28.77 28.96 31.88
N LEU A 386 28.66 28.28 33.03
CA LEU A 386 27.56 27.34 33.26
C LEU A 386 26.19 28.02 33.31
N VAL A 387 26.09 29.18 33.99
CA VAL A 387 24.80 29.90 34.07
C VAL A 387 24.38 30.46 32.70
N LYS A 388 25.31 30.91 31.86
CA LYS A 388 25.01 31.38 30.50
C LYS A 388 24.55 30.23 29.61
N ASN A 389 25.14 29.05 29.76
CA ASN A 389 24.69 27.84 29.07
C ASN A 389 23.28 27.44 29.53
N ALA A 390 23.02 27.40 30.84
CA ALA A 390 21.68 27.13 31.39
C ALA A 390 20.65 28.14 30.86
N ARG A 391 20.98 29.44 30.87
CA ARG A 391 20.15 30.51 30.33
C ARG A 391 19.78 30.27 28.86
N GLY A 392 20.76 29.93 28.02
CA GLY A 392 20.53 29.66 26.61
C GLY A 392 19.57 28.49 26.37
N ILE A 393 19.63 27.46 27.19
CA ILE A 393 18.69 26.32 27.12
C ILE A 393 17.28 26.75 27.56
N PHE A 394 17.15 27.45 28.70
CA PHE A 394 15.85 27.96 29.16
C PHE A 394 15.21 28.89 28.13
N GLU A 395 15.99 29.81 27.54
CA GLU A 395 15.54 30.73 26.49
C GLU A 395 15.10 29.98 25.23
N GLY A 396 15.91 29.01 24.77
CA GLY A 396 15.58 28.17 23.62
C GLY A 396 14.31 27.33 23.80
N ARG A 397 13.93 27.04 25.05
CA ARG A 397 12.71 26.31 25.40
C ARG A 397 11.55 27.20 25.87
N GLY A 398 11.74 28.51 25.91
CA GLY A 398 10.72 29.48 26.33
C GLY A 398 10.40 29.47 27.83
N ASP A 399 11.28 28.90 28.67
CA ASP A 399 11.13 28.96 30.13
C ASP A 399 11.69 30.30 30.67
N TRP A 400 10.86 31.34 30.55
CA TRP A 400 11.20 32.69 31.01
C TRP A 400 11.44 32.79 32.53
N SER A 401 10.88 31.85 33.31
CA SER A 401 11.16 31.75 34.75
C SER A 401 12.61 31.32 34.99
N GLY A 402 13.06 30.27 34.29
CA GLY A 402 14.46 29.82 34.27
C GLY A 402 15.43 30.89 33.78
N VAL A 403 15.11 31.60 32.69
CA VAL A 403 15.91 32.73 32.18
C VAL A 403 16.07 33.82 33.24
N THR A 404 14.97 34.23 33.87
CA THR A 404 14.99 35.27 34.92
C THR A 404 15.85 34.87 36.12
N LYS A 405 15.82 33.58 36.51
CA LYS A 405 16.70 33.06 37.57
C LYS A 405 18.17 33.17 37.15
N CYS A 406 18.50 32.79 35.92
CA CYS A 406 19.85 32.86 35.38
C CYS A 406 20.36 34.30 35.30
N ASP A 407 19.55 35.24 34.79
CA ASP A 407 19.93 36.66 34.68
C ASP A 407 20.31 37.25 36.04
N ARG A 408 19.51 36.97 37.08
CA ARG A 408 19.81 37.42 38.46
C ARG A 408 21.13 36.87 39.00
N LEU A 409 21.50 35.65 38.60
CA LEU A 409 22.77 35.04 39.02
C LEU A 409 23.93 35.60 38.18
N ILE A 410 23.72 35.84 36.88
CA ILE A 410 24.69 36.49 35.99
C ILE A 410 25.04 37.88 36.52
N ASP A 411 24.05 38.72 36.86
CA ASP A 411 24.29 40.06 37.41
C ASP A 411 25.18 40.02 38.67
N LYS A 412 24.94 39.01 39.53
CA LYS A 412 25.75 38.80 40.74
C LYS A 412 27.17 38.35 40.41
N ILE A 413 27.33 37.47 39.43
CA ILE A 413 28.64 36.98 38.98
C ILE A 413 29.43 38.12 38.35
N ASP A 414 28.82 38.86 37.43
CA ASP A 414 29.46 39.95 36.70
C ASP A 414 29.92 41.06 37.67
N ALA A 415 29.10 41.41 38.67
CA ALA A 415 29.51 42.34 39.72
C ALA A 415 30.74 41.84 40.53
N ARG A 416 30.92 40.53 40.72
CA ARG A 416 32.10 39.96 41.38
C ARG A 416 33.32 39.92 40.46
N LEU A 417 33.13 39.64 39.18
CA LEU A 417 34.19 39.67 38.17
C LEU A 417 34.74 41.09 37.98
N ASP A 418 33.88 42.11 37.97
CA ASP A 418 34.31 43.51 37.89
C ASP A 418 35.19 43.91 39.09
N MET A 419 34.78 43.52 40.31
CA MET A 419 35.60 43.71 41.51
C MET A 419 36.94 42.96 41.42
N MET A 420 36.95 41.77 40.83
CA MET A 420 38.17 40.98 40.64
C MET A 420 39.15 41.66 39.67
N ILE A 421 38.65 42.21 38.56
CA ILE A 421 39.44 42.99 37.60
C ILE A 421 40.00 44.25 38.26
N GLU A 422 39.19 44.95 39.06
CA GLU A 422 39.67 46.12 39.81
C GLU A 422 40.79 45.76 40.80
N ALA A 423 40.60 44.68 41.57
CA ALA A 423 41.59 44.17 42.51
C ALA A 423 42.91 43.80 41.81
N GLU A 424 42.82 43.13 40.66
CA GLU A 424 43.99 42.77 39.84
C GLU A 424 44.71 44.03 39.35
N GLY A 425 43.97 45.05 38.93
CA GLY A 425 44.52 46.35 38.53
C GLY A 425 45.32 47.02 39.66
N TYR A 426 44.81 47.02 40.89
CA TYR A 426 45.54 47.54 42.04
C TYR A 426 46.75 46.67 42.41
N TYR A 427 46.60 45.35 42.34
CA TYR A 427 47.70 44.42 42.61
C TYR A 427 48.85 44.64 41.63
N ASN A 428 48.57 44.75 40.33
CA ASN A 428 49.58 45.01 39.31
C ASN A 428 50.28 46.36 39.51
N LYS A 429 49.53 47.43 39.86
CA LYS A 429 50.14 48.72 40.24
C LYS A 429 51.07 48.59 41.44
N SER A 430 50.70 47.80 42.44
CA SER A 430 51.58 47.57 43.60
C SER A 430 52.92 46.94 43.22
N LEU A 431 52.89 45.99 42.26
CA LEU A 431 54.11 45.36 41.73
C LEU A 431 54.96 46.37 40.95
N GLU A 432 54.35 47.29 40.21
CA GLU A 432 55.06 48.37 39.50
C GLU A 432 55.76 49.33 40.46
N TYR A 433 55.07 49.82 41.50
CA TYR A 433 55.69 50.69 42.52
C TYR A 433 56.80 49.97 43.30
N SER A 434 56.62 48.68 43.59
CA SER A 434 57.64 47.86 44.25
C SER A 434 58.93 47.75 43.42
N LYS A 435 58.84 47.66 42.08
CA LYS A 435 60.00 47.60 41.17
C LYS A 435 60.87 48.86 41.18
N VAL A 436 60.29 50.02 41.51
CA VAL A 436 61.01 51.30 41.63
C VAL A 436 61.33 51.67 43.08
N ALA A 437 61.12 50.73 44.02
CA ALA A 437 61.33 50.88 45.46
C ALA A 437 60.53 52.03 46.11
N ASP A 438 59.37 52.34 45.54
CA ASP A 438 58.34 53.19 46.15
C ASP A 438 57.39 52.32 46.99
N TYR A 439 57.94 51.83 48.10
CA TYR A 439 57.27 50.84 48.95
C TYR A 439 56.06 51.40 49.69
N GLU A 440 56.04 52.71 49.94
CA GLU A 440 54.89 53.39 50.54
C GLU A 440 53.66 53.29 49.62
N ASN A 441 53.78 53.69 48.36
CA ASN A 441 52.69 53.57 47.39
C ASN A 441 52.37 52.09 47.08
N ALA A 442 53.40 51.24 46.96
CA ALA A 442 53.18 49.81 46.74
C ALA A 442 52.32 49.18 47.84
N THR A 443 52.58 49.52 49.11
CA THR A 443 51.79 49.04 50.27
C THR A 443 50.33 49.47 50.16
N VAL A 444 50.06 50.74 49.86
CA VAL A 444 48.69 51.26 49.72
C VAL A 444 47.92 50.51 48.63
N TYR A 445 48.54 50.27 47.47
CA TYR A 445 47.87 49.60 46.37
C TYR A 445 47.63 48.10 46.63
N VAL A 446 48.59 47.38 47.24
CA VAL A 446 48.39 45.96 47.55
C VAL A 446 47.36 45.76 48.67
N GLU A 447 47.26 46.69 49.63
CA GLU A 447 46.21 46.64 50.67
C GLU A 447 44.82 46.84 50.08
N LYS A 448 44.67 47.78 49.14
CA LYS A 448 43.41 47.96 48.38
C LYS A 448 43.03 46.70 47.60
N ALA A 449 43.98 46.11 46.88
CA ALA A 449 43.75 44.85 46.16
C ALA A 449 43.32 43.73 47.12
N ARG A 450 44.02 43.59 48.25
CA ARG A 450 43.73 42.59 49.28
C ARG A 450 42.33 42.76 49.86
N GLU A 451 41.93 43.99 50.16
CA GLU A 451 40.59 44.29 50.70
C GLU A 451 39.50 43.84 49.73
N ILE A 452 39.65 44.19 48.44
CA ILE A 452 38.68 43.77 47.43
C ILE A 452 38.66 42.24 47.29
N TYR A 453 39.82 41.59 47.14
CA TYR A 453 39.87 40.12 47.07
C TYR A 453 39.26 39.43 48.30
N MET A 454 39.42 40.02 49.49
CA MET A 454 38.80 39.51 50.72
C MET A 454 37.27 39.69 50.69
N ASN A 455 36.77 40.82 50.19
CA ASN A 455 35.34 41.10 50.04
C ASN A 455 34.62 40.20 49.00
N ILE A 456 35.38 39.66 48.04
CA ILE A 456 34.91 38.66 47.07
C ILE A 456 35.39 37.25 47.40
N SER A 457 35.84 36.99 48.64
CA SER A 457 36.22 35.67 49.14
C SER A 457 37.27 34.92 48.30
N ARG A 458 38.15 35.64 47.60
CA ARG A 458 39.25 35.09 46.79
C ARG A 458 40.48 34.83 47.66
N ILE A 459 40.39 33.78 48.48
CA ILE A 459 41.36 33.46 49.54
C ILE A 459 42.78 33.25 48.97
N ARG A 460 42.89 32.65 47.78
CA ARG A 460 44.18 32.40 47.14
C ARG A 460 44.87 33.71 46.75
N GLU A 461 44.15 34.64 46.16
CA GLU A 461 44.63 35.95 45.75
C GLU A 461 44.95 36.82 46.98
N VAL A 462 44.15 36.74 48.05
CA VAL A 462 44.49 37.35 49.35
C VAL A 462 45.84 36.85 49.86
N ALA A 463 46.13 35.55 49.75
CA ALA A 463 47.42 35.00 50.12
C ALA A 463 48.57 35.55 49.26
N MET A 464 48.33 35.77 47.96
CA MET A 464 49.30 36.43 47.06
C MET A 464 49.57 37.88 47.48
N CYS A 465 48.54 38.65 47.83
CA CYS A 465 48.70 40.01 48.36
C CYS A 465 49.48 40.01 49.68
N ASN A 466 49.21 39.07 50.58
CA ASN A 466 49.94 38.95 51.84
C ASN A 466 51.42 38.59 51.65
N SER A 467 51.74 37.72 50.68
CA SER A 467 53.13 37.45 50.30
C SER A 467 53.81 38.71 49.76
N THR A 468 53.13 39.45 48.89
CA THR A 468 53.65 40.68 48.28
C THR A 468 53.87 41.78 49.33
N LEU A 469 52.95 41.92 50.29
CA LEU A 469 53.11 42.82 51.45
C LEU A 469 54.35 42.51 52.27
N LYS A 470 54.63 41.21 52.49
CA LYS A 470 55.84 40.78 53.19
C LYS A 470 57.10 41.21 52.42
N ASP A 471 57.13 40.96 51.11
CA ASP A 471 58.26 41.33 50.24
C ASP A 471 58.47 42.85 50.20
N ILE A 472 57.39 43.64 50.10
CA ILE A 472 57.42 45.11 50.20
C ILE A 472 57.97 45.55 51.56
N GLY A 473 57.55 44.91 52.66
CA GLY A 473 58.04 45.20 54.01
C GLY A 473 59.54 44.93 54.17
N GLU A 474 60.05 43.84 53.59
CA GLU A 474 61.49 43.53 53.55
C GLU A 474 62.27 44.53 52.67
N GLY A 475 61.69 44.92 51.54
CA GLY A 475 62.20 45.97 50.66
C GLY A 475 62.33 47.31 51.40
N ASN A 476 61.29 47.73 52.11
CA ASN A 476 61.28 49.00 52.84
C ASN A 476 62.28 49.03 54.00
N LYS A 477 62.42 47.93 54.75
CA LYS A 477 63.49 47.78 55.76
C LYS A 477 64.86 47.95 55.14
N THR A 478 65.07 47.39 53.95
CA THR A 478 66.33 47.51 53.21
C THR A 478 66.57 48.95 52.73
N LYS A 479 65.54 49.65 52.23
CA LYS A 479 65.58 51.08 51.84
C LYS A 479 65.95 51.98 53.02
N ASN A 480 65.33 51.77 54.18
CA ASN A 480 65.61 52.54 55.39
C ASN A 480 67.01 52.29 55.93
N LYS A 481 67.48 51.03 55.92
CA LYS A 481 68.86 50.71 56.30
C LYS A 481 69.87 51.37 55.35
N ALA A 482 69.60 51.37 54.04
CA ALA A 482 70.43 52.06 53.06
C ALA A 482 70.47 53.58 53.31
N LYS A 483 69.31 54.17 53.65
CA LYS A 483 69.20 55.60 54.00
C LYS A 483 70.00 55.94 55.26
N GLN A 484 69.92 55.10 56.29
CA GLN A 484 70.70 55.28 57.52
C GLN A 484 72.22 55.29 57.21
N TYR A 485 72.72 54.30 56.46
CA TYR A 485 74.13 54.29 56.05
C TYR A 485 74.50 55.52 55.21
N TYR A 486 73.61 55.99 54.33
CA TYR A 486 73.84 57.20 53.55
C TYR A 486 73.93 58.45 54.43
N GLU A 487 73.08 58.57 55.46
CA GLU A 487 73.10 59.68 56.42
C GLU A 487 74.32 59.63 57.35
N GLU A 488 74.71 58.43 57.81
CA GLU A 488 75.95 58.21 58.57
C GLU A 488 77.18 58.58 57.74
N ALA A 489 77.21 58.19 56.46
CA ALA A 489 78.27 58.57 55.54
C ALA A 489 78.38 60.08 55.35
N LEU A 490 77.25 60.80 55.27
CA LEU A 490 77.22 62.27 55.24
C LEU A 490 77.81 62.87 56.51
N ARG A 491 77.42 62.36 57.70
CA ARG A 491 77.97 62.82 58.98
C ARG A 491 79.48 62.60 59.08
N TYR A 492 79.98 61.41 58.75
CA TYR A 492 81.42 61.13 58.80
C TYR A 492 82.20 61.96 57.78
N LEU A 493 81.61 62.29 56.64
CA LEU A 493 82.20 63.22 55.68
C LEU A 493 82.38 64.62 56.29
N GLU A 494 81.40 65.12 57.05
CA GLU A 494 81.50 66.40 57.78
C GLU A 494 82.60 66.38 58.86
N TYR A 495 82.75 65.26 59.58
CA TYR A 495 83.83 65.06 60.56
C TYR A 495 85.21 64.77 59.93
N ARG A 496 85.30 64.71 58.59
CA ARG A 496 86.51 64.37 57.81
C ARG A 496 87.04 62.95 58.05
N GLU A 497 86.20 62.03 58.51
CA GLU A 497 86.51 60.61 58.65
C GLU A 497 86.25 59.87 57.33
N TYR A 498 87.05 60.18 56.30
CA TYR A 498 86.79 59.76 54.91
C TYR A 498 86.74 58.24 54.71
N GLY A 499 87.51 57.46 55.48
CA GLY A 499 87.52 55.99 55.39
C GLY A 499 86.17 55.38 55.80
N THR A 500 85.63 55.81 56.94
CA THR A 500 84.32 55.38 57.46
C THR A 500 83.20 55.88 56.56
N ALA A 501 83.24 57.16 56.19
CA ALA A 501 82.27 57.78 55.29
C ALA A 501 82.13 57.02 53.96
N ARG A 502 83.27 56.61 53.37
CA ARG A 502 83.26 55.87 52.10
C ARG A 502 82.65 54.48 52.27
N LYS A 503 83.02 53.76 53.34
CA LYS A 503 82.50 52.42 53.61
C LYS A 503 80.98 52.42 53.77
N ASP A 504 80.44 53.37 54.53
CA ASP A 504 79.00 53.49 54.74
C ASP A 504 78.29 53.92 53.46
N ALA A 505 78.88 54.80 52.64
CA ALA A 505 78.33 55.18 51.34
C ALA A 505 78.33 54.01 50.32
N GLU A 506 79.36 53.16 50.31
CA GLU A 506 79.42 51.95 49.50
C GLU A 506 78.36 50.92 49.94
N GLU A 507 78.14 50.78 51.25
CA GLU A 507 77.12 49.89 51.79
C GLU A 507 75.70 50.40 51.50
N ALA A 508 75.46 51.71 51.62
CA ALA A 508 74.23 52.36 51.18
C ALA A 508 73.97 52.11 49.68
N LEU A 509 74.97 52.30 48.83
CA LEU A 509 74.89 52.04 47.39
C LEU A 509 74.56 50.57 47.09
N ARG A 510 75.23 49.63 47.79
CA ARG A 510 75.00 48.19 47.65
C ARG A 510 73.55 47.83 47.97
N LEU A 511 73.03 48.37 49.07
CA LEU A 511 71.64 48.13 49.48
C LEU A 511 70.65 48.79 48.53
N TYR A 512 70.89 50.03 48.08
CA TYR A 512 70.05 50.69 47.08
C TYR A 512 70.04 49.96 45.72
N LYS A 513 71.18 49.39 45.28
CA LYS A 513 71.25 48.52 44.10
C LYS A 513 70.48 47.23 44.30
N LYS A 514 70.55 46.62 45.49
CA LYS A 514 69.81 45.38 45.80
C LYS A 514 68.29 45.54 45.65
N ILE A 515 67.75 46.70 46.01
CA ILE A 515 66.31 47.01 45.92
C ILE A 515 65.93 47.77 44.64
N ASN A 516 66.89 48.03 43.75
CA ASN A 516 66.68 48.82 42.54
C ASN A 516 66.06 50.21 42.81
N TYR A 517 66.59 50.96 43.79
CA TYR A 517 66.13 52.32 44.11
C TYR A 517 66.98 53.38 43.38
N PRO A 518 66.60 53.82 42.16
CA PRO A 518 67.47 54.61 41.28
C PRO A 518 67.91 55.94 41.89
N GLU A 519 67.02 56.61 42.62
CA GLU A 519 67.34 57.89 43.27
C GLU A 519 68.38 57.73 44.38
N GLY A 520 68.23 56.69 45.21
CA GLY A 520 69.21 56.39 46.26
C GLY A 520 70.56 55.92 45.70
N ILE A 521 70.54 55.11 44.63
CA ILE A 521 71.75 54.71 43.89
C ILE A 521 72.51 55.97 43.46
N LYS A 522 71.82 56.91 42.79
CA LYS A 522 72.43 58.16 42.32
C LYS A 522 72.97 59.00 43.47
N LYS A 523 72.20 59.19 44.55
CA LYS A 523 72.63 59.94 45.74
C LYS A 523 73.89 59.34 46.36
N ALA A 524 73.92 58.01 46.54
CA ALA A 524 75.08 57.32 47.11
C ALA A 524 76.30 57.38 46.18
N GLU A 525 76.12 57.26 44.86
CA GLU A 525 77.20 57.44 43.88
C GLU A 525 77.75 58.87 43.87
N ASP A 526 76.90 59.88 43.97
CA ASP A 526 77.31 61.28 44.05
C ASP A 526 78.00 61.61 45.37
N LEU A 527 77.58 61.00 46.49
CA LEU A 527 78.27 61.11 47.78
C LEU A 527 79.67 60.49 47.72
N LEU A 528 79.80 59.30 47.12
CA LEU A 528 81.10 58.64 46.95
C LEU A 528 82.10 59.47 46.15
N LYS A 529 81.65 60.25 45.16
CA LYS A 529 82.51 61.17 44.40
C LYS A 529 83.01 62.34 45.24
N ARG A 530 82.27 62.75 46.28
CA ARG A 530 82.62 63.90 47.13
C ARG A 530 83.61 63.55 48.24
N ILE A 531 83.71 62.27 48.62
CA ILE A 531 84.61 61.82 49.66
C ILE A 531 86.04 61.77 49.07
N PRO A 532 86.97 62.62 49.51
CA PRO A 532 88.34 62.62 48.99
C PRO A 532 89.01 61.28 49.30
N VAL A 533 89.52 60.65 48.25
CA VAL A 533 90.23 59.38 48.36
C VAL A 533 91.57 59.67 49.05
N PRO A 534 91.86 59.11 50.24
CA PRO A 534 93.19 59.23 50.80
C PRO A 534 94.20 58.61 49.82
N PRO A 535 95.38 59.24 49.60
CA PRO A 535 96.41 58.68 48.73
C PRO A 535 96.79 57.29 49.25
N GLN A 536 96.55 56.26 48.44
CA GLN A 536 96.91 54.88 48.76
C GLN A 536 98.43 54.76 49.01
N PRO A 537 98.88 54.13 50.11
CA PRO A 537 100.28 53.75 50.30
C PRO A 537 100.67 52.63 49.31
N TRP A 538 101.78 52.84 48.60
CA TRP A 538 102.35 52.01 47.53
C TRP A 538 103.01 50.70 48.04
N THR A 539 102.30 49.89 48.83
CA THR A 539 102.82 48.57 49.25
C THR A 539 101.74 47.52 49.16
N GLN A 540 101.59 46.91 47.99
CA GLN A 540 101.43 45.46 47.77
C GLN A 540 101.21 45.16 46.29
N PHE A 541 102.33 45.10 45.54
CA PHE A 541 102.35 44.77 44.10
C PHE A 541 102.85 43.35 43.79
N ILE A 542 102.86 42.39 44.74
CA ILE A 542 103.53 41.09 44.49
C ILE A 542 102.67 39.82 44.68
N ILE A 543 101.45 39.85 45.24
CA ILE A 543 100.71 38.58 45.51
C ILE A 543 99.54 38.29 44.53
N VAL A 544 99.22 39.24 43.64
CA VAL A 544 98.04 39.14 42.75
C VAL A 544 98.18 38.11 41.60
N PRO A 545 99.36 37.84 40.99
CA PRO A 545 99.44 36.85 39.90
C PRO A 545 99.26 35.40 40.37
N LEU A 546 99.55 35.08 41.64
CA LEU A 546 99.45 33.73 42.21
C LEU A 546 98.04 33.40 42.74
N ILE A 547 97.30 34.38 43.24
CA ILE A 547 95.89 34.21 43.66
C ILE A 547 94.96 34.17 42.45
N ILE A 548 95.24 34.93 41.37
CA ILE A 548 94.43 34.85 40.15
C ILE A 548 94.56 33.47 39.49
N LEU A 549 95.73 32.82 39.53
CA LEU A 549 95.90 31.46 39.00
C LEU A 549 95.20 30.38 39.85
N THR A 550 95.17 30.51 41.18
CA THR A 550 94.44 29.57 42.06
C THR A 550 92.93 29.83 42.07
N VAL A 551 92.48 31.09 41.98
CA VAL A 551 91.07 31.46 41.85
C VAL A 551 90.54 31.11 40.47
N LEU A 552 91.33 31.23 39.39
CA LEU A 552 90.95 30.73 38.07
C LEU A 552 90.93 29.20 38.02
N PHE A 553 91.80 28.49 38.76
CA PHE A 553 91.74 27.02 38.88
C PHE A 553 90.55 26.54 39.71
N ILE A 554 90.20 27.24 40.80
CA ILE A 554 89.00 26.98 41.60
C ILE A 554 87.74 27.31 40.79
N ILE A 555 87.70 28.43 40.05
CA ILE A 555 86.60 28.78 39.15
C ILE A 555 86.53 27.77 37.99
N PHE A 556 87.64 27.26 37.48
CA PHE A 556 87.64 26.23 36.43
C PHE A 556 87.15 24.86 36.95
N ILE A 557 87.49 24.48 38.19
CA ILE A 557 86.93 23.30 38.87
C ILE A 557 85.43 23.51 39.16
N TRP A 558 85.02 24.69 39.63
CA TRP A 558 83.62 25.03 39.94
C TRP A 558 82.77 25.15 38.67
N VAL A 559 83.32 25.65 37.56
CA VAL A 559 82.67 25.70 36.24
C VAL A 559 82.61 24.30 35.63
N ARG A 560 83.64 23.46 35.78
CA ARG A 560 83.62 22.05 35.32
C ARG A 560 82.63 21.20 36.12
N GLU A 561 82.45 21.48 37.40
CA GLU A 561 81.46 20.83 38.27
C GLU A 561 80.04 21.37 38.03
N LYS A 562 79.88 22.69 37.79
CA LYS A 562 78.60 23.29 37.39
C LYS A 562 78.19 22.90 35.97
N ILE A 563 79.13 22.60 35.07
CA ILE A 563 78.86 22.03 33.75
C ILE A 563 78.52 20.53 33.87
N ARG A 564 79.15 19.76 34.77
CA ARG A 564 78.70 18.38 35.08
C ARG A 564 77.33 18.33 35.77
N LYS A 565 77.01 19.29 36.65
CA LYS A 565 75.73 19.40 37.35
C LYS A 565 74.63 19.90 36.42
N ARG A 566 74.92 20.85 35.52
CA ARG A 566 74.01 21.27 34.43
C ARG A 566 73.87 20.24 33.31
N LYS A 567 74.86 19.35 33.08
CA LYS A 567 74.68 18.19 32.20
C LYS A 567 73.79 17.14 32.85
N LYS A 568 73.93 16.86 34.15
CA LYS A 568 73.03 15.95 34.89
C LYS A 568 71.63 16.52 35.13
N GLU A 569 71.50 17.83 35.30
CA GLU A 569 70.21 18.53 35.41
C GLU A 569 69.55 18.68 34.04
N ARG A 570 70.29 18.97 32.96
CA ARG A 570 69.74 18.88 31.60
C ARG A 570 69.41 17.46 31.22
N GLU A 571 70.25 16.47 31.52
CA GLU A 571 69.93 15.06 31.29
C GLU A 571 68.75 14.60 32.16
N ALA A 572 68.55 15.10 33.39
CA ALA A 572 67.38 14.76 34.22
C ALA A 572 66.11 15.54 33.86
N GLU A 573 66.23 16.76 33.36
CA GLU A 573 65.12 17.59 32.88
C GLU A 573 64.71 17.20 31.46
N GLU A 574 65.66 16.71 30.66
CA GLU A 574 65.47 16.08 29.35
C GLU A 574 65.01 14.62 29.51
N LYS A 575 65.42 13.88 30.57
CA LYS A 575 64.77 12.61 30.97
C LYS A 575 63.35 12.83 31.47
N LYS A 576 63.07 13.92 32.19
CA LYS A 576 61.70 14.27 32.63
C LYS A 576 60.86 14.80 31.49
N ARG A 577 61.43 15.52 30.52
CA ARG A 577 60.75 15.91 29.29
C ARG A 577 60.51 14.70 28.38
N MET A 578 61.46 13.78 28.26
CA MET A 578 61.26 12.53 27.54
C MET A 578 60.30 11.60 28.27
N GLU A 579 60.32 11.46 29.60
CA GLU A 579 59.31 10.69 30.35
C GLU A 579 57.94 11.36 30.30
N MET A 580 57.86 12.69 30.26
CA MET A 580 56.59 13.41 30.13
C MET A 580 56.07 13.37 28.69
N GLU A 581 56.94 13.42 27.67
CA GLU A 581 56.58 13.19 26.27
C GLU A 581 56.29 11.72 25.97
N GLU A 582 56.96 10.78 26.62
CA GLU A 582 56.71 9.34 26.52
C GLU A 582 55.45 8.97 27.29
N ARG A 583 55.14 9.62 28.42
CA ARG A 583 53.81 9.54 29.06
C ARG A 583 52.74 10.17 28.19
N LYS A 584 52.98 11.31 27.54
CA LYS A 584 52.02 11.90 26.60
C LYS A 584 51.85 11.04 25.35
N ARG A 585 52.92 10.43 24.82
CA ARG A 585 52.85 9.48 23.70
C ARG A 585 52.17 8.17 24.12
N ALA A 586 52.43 7.67 25.33
CA ALA A 586 51.76 6.50 25.89
C ALA A 586 50.30 6.78 26.26
N GLU A 587 49.94 8.00 26.67
CA GLU A 587 48.55 8.43 26.85
C GLU A 587 47.85 8.58 25.51
N ILE A 588 48.49 9.20 24.51
CA ILE A 588 47.95 9.28 23.14
C ILE A 588 47.86 7.89 22.50
N GLU A 589 48.80 6.98 22.76
CA GLU A 589 48.79 5.61 22.26
C GLU A 589 47.82 4.71 23.04
N ALA A 590 47.65 4.91 24.35
CA ALA A 590 46.62 4.25 25.16
C ALA A 590 45.22 4.77 24.83
N GLU A 591 45.09 6.05 24.48
CA GLU A 591 43.84 6.65 23.99
C GLU A 591 43.55 6.17 22.56
N LYS A 592 44.56 6.06 21.69
CA LYS A 592 44.42 5.40 20.39
C LYS A 592 44.06 3.93 20.54
N LYS A 593 44.69 3.16 21.43
CA LYS A 593 44.32 1.76 21.74
C LYS A 593 42.94 1.64 22.39
N LYS A 594 42.51 2.62 23.19
CA LYS A 594 41.13 2.68 23.72
C LYS A 594 40.14 2.93 22.59
N ARG A 595 40.40 3.92 21.73
CA ARG A 595 39.58 4.23 20.55
C ARG A 595 39.59 3.09 19.52
N GLU A 596 40.68 2.34 19.41
CA GLU A 596 40.82 1.19 18.52
C GLU A 596 40.11 -0.04 19.11
N LYS A 597 40.22 -0.30 20.42
CA LYS A 597 39.39 -1.31 21.11
C LYS A 597 37.90 -0.96 21.12
N GLU A 598 37.57 0.33 21.16
CA GLU A 598 36.19 0.82 21.08
C GLU A 598 35.66 0.73 19.65
N LYS A 599 36.51 1.00 18.64
CA LYS A 599 36.22 0.69 17.24
C LYS A 599 36.07 -0.81 17.00
N GLU A 600 36.92 -1.66 17.58
CA GLU A 600 36.79 -3.12 17.50
C GLU A 600 35.55 -3.64 18.23
N ARG A 601 35.16 -3.03 19.37
CA ARG A 601 33.88 -3.33 20.02
C ARG A 601 32.71 -2.91 19.16
N MET A 602 32.72 -1.69 18.61
CA MET A 602 31.69 -1.20 17.69
C MET A 602 31.67 -2.01 16.39
N GLU A 603 32.80 -2.53 15.92
CA GLU A 603 32.89 -3.35 14.73
C GLU A 603 32.44 -4.80 15.00
N MET A 604 32.76 -5.37 16.18
CA MET A 604 32.19 -6.64 16.64
C MET A 604 30.68 -6.52 16.88
N GLU A 605 30.20 -5.39 17.39
CA GLU A 605 28.78 -5.12 17.58
C GLU A 605 28.09 -4.94 16.22
N ARG A 606 28.71 -4.25 15.26
CA ARG A 606 28.25 -4.21 13.87
C ARG A 606 28.31 -5.57 13.18
N ARG A 607 29.25 -6.45 13.51
CA ARG A 607 29.30 -7.84 13.02
C ARG A 607 28.22 -8.69 13.66
N ARG A 608 27.94 -8.55 14.97
CA ARG A 608 26.81 -9.21 15.64
C ARG A 608 25.47 -8.74 15.09
N ILE A 609 25.30 -7.44 14.83
CA ILE A 609 24.10 -6.90 14.19
C ILE A 609 23.98 -7.41 12.75
N ARG A 610 25.08 -7.48 11.99
CA ARG A 610 25.05 -8.09 10.64
C ARG A 610 24.74 -9.59 10.68
N GLU A 611 25.30 -10.35 11.61
CA GLU A 611 25.00 -11.78 11.79
C GLU A 611 23.56 -12.00 12.25
N LEU A 612 23.01 -11.13 13.11
CA LEU A 612 21.61 -11.16 13.51
C LEU A 612 20.71 -10.83 12.31
N LEU A 613 21.02 -9.79 11.54
CA LEU A 613 20.29 -9.43 10.32
C LEU A 613 20.43 -10.50 9.22
N GLU A 614 21.55 -11.20 9.13
CA GLU A 614 21.75 -12.29 8.17
C GLU A 614 21.04 -13.57 8.64
N LYS A 615 20.98 -13.84 9.95
CA LYS A 615 20.10 -14.87 10.53
C LYS A 615 18.64 -14.53 10.34
N GLU A 616 18.25 -13.26 10.46
CA GLU A 616 16.89 -12.80 10.19
C GLU A 616 16.57 -12.90 8.70
N ARG A 617 17.49 -12.54 7.80
CA ARG A 617 17.32 -12.74 6.35
C ARG A 617 17.25 -14.22 5.98
N LYS A 618 18.04 -15.09 6.61
CA LYS A 618 17.98 -16.55 6.39
C LYS A 618 16.70 -17.13 6.97
N ALA A 619 16.24 -16.67 8.14
CA ALA A 619 14.95 -17.04 8.71
C ALA A 619 13.80 -16.57 7.82
N VAL A 620 13.85 -15.34 7.28
CA VAL A 620 12.86 -14.81 6.34
C VAL A 620 12.93 -15.54 4.99
N HIS A 621 14.11 -16.00 4.54
CA HIS A 621 14.21 -16.81 3.32
C HIS A 621 13.73 -18.26 3.52
N GLU A 622 14.05 -18.88 4.66
CA GLU A 622 13.54 -20.20 5.07
C GLU A 622 12.04 -20.16 5.37
N GLU A 623 11.51 -19.05 5.88
CA GLU A 623 10.07 -18.80 6.08
C GLU A 623 9.38 -18.58 4.72
N ARG A 624 10.05 -17.94 3.75
CA ARG A 624 9.57 -17.84 2.35
C ARG A 624 9.58 -19.18 1.63
N ASP A 625 10.55 -20.05 1.93
CA ASP A 625 10.65 -21.41 1.36
C ASP A 625 9.77 -22.43 2.10
N THR A 626 9.35 -22.16 3.34
CA THR A 626 8.40 -23.01 4.09
C THR A 626 6.94 -22.59 3.92
N ILE A 627 6.66 -21.34 3.53
CA ILE A 627 5.33 -20.92 3.04
C ILE A 627 5.01 -21.51 1.64
N GLY A 628 5.99 -22.14 0.97
CA GLY A 628 5.81 -22.96 -0.23
C GLY A 628 5.59 -24.46 0.01
N LYS A 629 5.47 -24.94 1.26
CA LYS A 629 5.21 -26.35 1.57
C LYS A 629 4.05 -26.49 2.54
N THR A 630 2.85 -26.43 1.96
CA THR A 630 1.65 -26.96 2.57
C THR A 630 1.78 -28.47 2.85
N SER A 631 1.35 -28.80 4.06
CA SER A 631 0.99 -30.09 4.65
C SER A 631 0.80 -31.32 3.70
N PRO A 632 1.33 -32.51 4.06
CA PRO A 632 1.21 -33.77 3.30
C PRO A 632 -0.17 -34.46 3.46
N VAL A 633 -1.26 -33.69 3.43
CA VAL A 633 -2.63 -34.22 3.52
C VAL A 633 -3.45 -33.97 2.25
N GLU A 634 -3.02 -33.09 1.35
CA GLU A 634 -3.73 -32.81 0.08
C GLU A 634 -3.17 -33.56 -1.15
N LYS A 635 -2.07 -34.29 -0.99
CA LYS A 635 -1.45 -35.08 -2.08
C LYS A 635 -2.12 -36.43 -2.38
N LYS A 636 -3.26 -36.74 -1.75
CA LYS A 636 -4.01 -37.99 -1.94
C LYS A 636 -5.31 -37.84 -2.74
N ILE A 637 -5.64 -36.64 -3.21
CA ILE A 637 -6.87 -36.38 -3.98
C ILE A 637 -6.56 -35.96 -5.44
N GLU A 638 -5.37 -35.43 -5.73
CA GLU A 638 -4.96 -35.08 -7.10
C GLU A 638 -4.45 -36.26 -7.95
N GLU A 639 -4.05 -37.38 -7.34
CA GLU A 639 -3.58 -38.57 -8.07
C GLU A 639 -4.71 -39.45 -8.65
N ALA A 640 -5.98 -39.06 -8.49
CA ALA A 640 -7.13 -39.82 -8.98
C ALA A 640 -7.78 -39.28 -10.28
N VAL A 641 -7.32 -38.13 -10.81
CA VAL A 641 -8.10 -37.40 -11.85
C VAL A 641 -7.38 -37.20 -13.19
N LEU A 642 -6.08 -37.48 -13.33
CA LEU A 642 -5.40 -37.28 -14.62
C LEU A 642 -4.61 -38.53 -15.04
N GLY A 643 -5.33 -39.43 -15.69
CA GLY A 643 -4.76 -40.54 -16.44
C GLY A 643 -5.46 -40.69 -17.78
N LEU A 644 -5.16 -39.81 -18.73
CA LEU A 644 -5.28 -40.09 -20.16
C LEU A 644 -4.17 -39.33 -20.89
N GLU A 645 -3.15 -40.09 -21.29
CA GLU A 645 -2.14 -39.72 -22.27
C GLU A 645 -2.82 -39.52 -23.64
N GLU A 646 -2.57 -38.39 -24.30
CA GLU A 646 -2.62 -38.32 -25.77
C GLU A 646 -1.39 -37.57 -26.30
N LYS A 647 -0.85 -38.14 -27.36
CA LYS A 647 0.41 -37.81 -28.02
C LYS A 647 0.31 -36.49 -28.80
N GLU A 648 1.29 -35.62 -28.60
CA GLU A 648 1.61 -34.52 -29.53
C GLU A 648 2.17 -35.06 -30.86
N PRO A 649 1.93 -34.34 -31.97
CA PRO A 649 2.90 -34.29 -33.06
C PRO A 649 3.45 -32.87 -33.30
N GLU A 650 4.78 -32.83 -33.32
CA GLU A 650 5.70 -32.01 -34.14
C GLU A 650 5.26 -30.62 -34.62
N GLU A 651 5.94 -29.61 -34.07
CA GLU A 651 6.05 -28.26 -34.60
C GLU A 651 6.91 -28.22 -35.88
N THR A 652 6.44 -27.47 -36.89
CA THR A 652 7.28 -26.89 -37.96
C THR A 652 7.20 -25.36 -37.93
N PRO A 653 8.28 -24.64 -38.33
CA PRO A 653 8.47 -23.21 -38.07
C PRO A 653 7.80 -22.29 -39.11
N PRO A 654 7.60 -20.99 -38.79
CA PRO A 654 6.74 -20.10 -39.58
C PRO A 654 7.44 -19.53 -40.81
N GLU A 655 6.76 -19.62 -41.96
CA GLU A 655 7.09 -18.86 -43.16
C GLU A 655 6.54 -17.43 -43.08
N THR A 656 7.41 -16.51 -43.48
CA THR A 656 7.17 -15.08 -43.66
C THR A 656 6.29 -14.81 -44.87
N GLU A 657 5.14 -14.12 -44.69
CA GLU A 657 4.43 -13.51 -45.80
C GLU A 657 4.08 -12.02 -45.61
N LYS A 658 4.67 -11.28 -46.54
CA LYS A 658 4.43 -9.92 -47.04
C LYS A 658 2.98 -9.47 -47.05
N THR A 659 2.79 -8.23 -46.57
CA THR A 659 1.69 -7.33 -46.90
C THR A 659 1.56 -7.09 -48.41
N PRO A 660 0.34 -6.80 -48.88
CA PRO A 660 0.15 -5.53 -49.59
C PRO A 660 -1.13 -4.80 -49.16
N GLY A 661 -1.02 -3.47 -49.14
CA GLY A 661 -2.13 -2.56 -48.85
C GLY A 661 -3.12 -2.44 -50.01
N ILE A 662 -4.34 -2.06 -49.66
CA ILE A 662 -5.35 -1.56 -50.61
C ILE A 662 -6.09 -0.40 -49.92
N GLU A 663 -5.97 0.78 -50.53
CA GLU A 663 -6.83 1.94 -50.31
C GLU A 663 -8.24 1.65 -50.81
N GLY A 664 -9.25 2.15 -50.10
CA GLY A 664 -10.65 2.07 -50.53
C GLY A 664 -11.54 3.09 -49.82
N LYS A 665 -11.68 4.27 -50.43
CA LYS A 665 -12.75 5.24 -50.21
C LYS A 665 -14.12 4.66 -50.61
N LEU A 666 -15.19 5.04 -49.90
CA LEU A 666 -16.54 5.43 -50.37
C LEU A 666 -17.49 5.47 -49.15
N GLU A 667 -17.91 6.65 -48.71
CA GLU A 667 -19.23 7.26 -48.99
C GLU A 667 -20.46 6.53 -48.42
N GLY A 668 -21.02 7.12 -47.36
CA GLY A 668 -22.41 7.64 -47.34
C GLY A 668 -23.58 6.66 -47.28
N ARG A 669 -24.31 6.68 -46.15
CA ARG A 669 -25.79 6.77 -46.16
C ARG A 669 -26.40 7.10 -44.79
N THR A 670 -27.03 8.28 -44.77
CA THR A 670 -28.24 8.68 -44.01
C THR A 670 -29.33 7.59 -44.02
N ARG A 671 -30.26 7.41 -43.06
CA ARG A 671 -31.14 8.33 -42.30
C ARG A 671 -32.00 7.47 -41.30
N PRO A 672 -33.03 7.99 -40.57
CA PRO A 672 -33.21 7.74 -39.13
C PRO A 672 -34.46 6.90 -38.79
N MET A 673 -34.67 6.59 -37.50
CA MET A 673 -36.02 6.43 -36.98
C MET A 673 -36.13 6.97 -35.55
N GLU A 674 -37.14 7.82 -35.40
CA GLU A 674 -37.69 8.38 -34.17
C GLU A 674 -38.42 7.30 -33.35
N GLY A 675 -38.49 7.50 -32.04
CA GLY A 675 -39.29 6.69 -31.13
C GLY A 675 -39.31 7.28 -29.72
N MET A 676 -40.16 8.28 -29.53
CA MET A 676 -40.57 8.83 -28.23
C MET A 676 -41.17 7.74 -27.32
N ILE A 677 -40.78 7.67 -26.05
CA ILE A 677 -41.68 7.44 -24.90
C ILE A 677 -41.16 8.23 -23.69
N GLU A 678 -42.11 8.89 -23.02
CA GLU A 678 -42.01 9.81 -21.89
C GLU A 678 -41.59 9.16 -20.56
N GLY A 679 -40.85 9.95 -19.75
CA GLY A 679 -41.27 10.33 -18.40
C GLY A 679 -41.08 9.36 -17.23
N ARG A 680 -40.06 9.61 -16.41
CA ARG A 680 -40.18 9.67 -14.94
C ARG A 680 -38.99 10.37 -14.30
N ALA A 681 -39.30 11.45 -13.58
CA ALA A 681 -38.37 12.22 -12.77
C ALA A 681 -38.00 11.45 -11.49
N ILE A 682 -36.69 11.39 -11.19
CA ILE A 682 -36.15 11.12 -9.87
C ILE A 682 -35.09 12.20 -9.64
N GLU A 683 -35.36 13.09 -8.69
CA GLU A 683 -34.41 14.07 -8.16
C GLU A 683 -33.24 13.32 -7.50
N SER A 684 -32.02 13.61 -7.92
CA SER A 684 -30.80 13.24 -7.21
C SER A 684 -29.93 14.48 -7.07
N GLU A 685 -29.58 14.80 -5.82
CA GLU A 685 -28.58 15.78 -5.44
C GLU A 685 -27.23 15.36 -6.02
N ILE A 686 -26.68 16.19 -6.92
CA ILE A 686 -25.32 16.08 -7.41
C ILE A 686 -24.47 17.05 -6.61
N GLU A 687 -23.62 16.49 -5.76
CA GLU A 687 -22.56 17.19 -5.03
C GLU A 687 -21.50 17.65 -6.05
N GLU A 688 -21.24 18.96 -6.08
CA GLU A 688 -20.31 19.62 -7.01
C GLU A 688 -18.88 19.11 -6.83
N ILE A 689 -18.36 18.42 -7.85
CA ILE A 689 -16.93 18.13 -7.99
C ILE A 689 -16.22 19.43 -8.43
N PRO A 690 -15.18 19.91 -7.73
CA PRO A 690 -14.48 21.13 -8.13
C PRO A 690 -13.72 20.92 -9.45
N PRO A 691 -13.63 21.94 -10.31
CA PRO A 691 -13.05 21.81 -11.64
C PRO A 691 -11.55 21.52 -11.58
N ALA A 692 -11.07 20.75 -12.56
CA ALA A 692 -9.70 20.30 -12.73
C ALA A 692 -8.65 21.43 -12.83
N GLU A 693 -9.07 22.68 -12.92
CA GLU A 693 -8.21 23.87 -13.02
C GLU A 693 -7.44 24.17 -11.71
N LYS A 694 -7.97 23.80 -10.54
CA LYS A 694 -7.29 24.04 -9.25
C LYS A 694 -6.03 23.18 -9.05
N LYS A 695 -5.98 21.99 -9.68
CA LYS A 695 -4.81 21.09 -9.62
C LYS A 695 -3.64 21.55 -10.50
N ILE A 696 -3.88 22.41 -11.49
CA ILE A 696 -2.84 22.95 -12.36
C ILE A 696 -2.16 24.14 -11.67
N GLU A 697 -2.94 25.00 -11.01
CA GLU A 697 -2.43 26.17 -10.27
C GLU A 697 -1.54 25.76 -9.08
N ASP A 698 -1.91 24.72 -8.33
CA ASP A 698 -1.10 24.20 -7.23
C ASP A 698 0.23 23.58 -7.71
N ARG A 699 0.25 23.03 -8.94
CA ARG A 699 1.46 22.44 -9.53
C ARG A 699 2.46 23.51 -9.99
N ASP A 700 1.96 24.65 -10.46
CA ASP A 700 2.81 25.77 -10.87
C ASP A 700 3.33 26.56 -9.67
N ARG A 701 2.54 26.70 -8.59
CA ARG A 701 3.03 27.23 -7.30
C ARG A 701 4.14 26.37 -6.69
N LEU A 702 4.03 25.05 -6.78
CA LEU A 702 5.08 24.13 -6.31
C LEU A 702 6.37 24.28 -7.14
N ARG A 703 6.27 24.49 -8.46
CA ARG A 703 7.43 24.75 -9.33
C ARG A 703 8.13 26.07 -9.00
N GLU A 704 7.37 27.13 -8.69
CA GLU A 704 7.97 28.40 -8.26
C GLU A 704 8.62 28.32 -6.88
N MET A 705 8.08 27.54 -5.95
CA MET A 705 8.70 27.31 -4.65
C MET A 705 10.03 26.56 -4.79
N ILE A 706 10.07 25.47 -5.56
CA ILE A 706 11.30 24.70 -5.83
C ILE A 706 12.37 25.60 -6.46
N LYS A 707 12.01 26.45 -7.42
CA LYS A 707 12.94 27.38 -8.06
C LYS A 707 13.52 28.40 -7.07
N ARG A 708 12.70 28.91 -6.14
CA ARG A 708 13.17 29.83 -5.08
C ARG A 708 14.15 29.16 -4.11
N ASP A 709 13.89 27.90 -3.76
CA ASP A 709 14.77 27.14 -2.87
C ASP A 709 16.10 26.80 -3.55
N GLU A 710 16.09 26.45 -4.84
CA GLU A 710 17.32 26.22 -5.62
C GLU A 710 18.17 27.52 -5.74
N GLU A 711 17.54 28.68 -5.91
CA GLU A 711 18.23 29.98 -5.92
C GLU A 711 18.75 30.39 -4.54
N ALA A 712 18.13 29.94 -3.45
CA ALA A 712 18.61 30.15 -2.08
C ALA A 712 19.83 29.26 -1.79
N ILE A 713 19.76 27.98 -2.13
CA ILE A 713 20.87 27.02 -2.00
C ILE A 713 22.07 27.47 -2.85
N GLY A 714 21.84 27.99 -4.05
CA GLY A 714 22.89 28.55 -4.90
C GLY A 714 23.59 29.78 -4.32
N ARG A 715 22.88 30.59 -3.52
CA ARG A 715 23.44 31.76 -2.82
C ARG A 715 24.23 31.34 -1.58
N GLU A 716 23.74 30.40 -0.79
CA GLU A 716 24.48 29.83 0.34
C GLU A 716 25.76 29.13 -0.12
N LYS A 717 25.70 28.37 -1.21
CA LYS A 717 26.89 27.70 -1.76
C LYS A 717 27.98 28.70 -2.17
N LYS A 718 27.59 29.82 -2.80
CA LYS A 718 28.53 30.91 -3.15
C LYS A 718 29.08 31.65 -1.94
N ALA A 719 28.30 31.77 -0.86
CA ALA A 719 28.78 32.35 0.39
C ALA A 719 29.83 31.46 1.07
N ILE A 720 29.59 30.15 1.09
CA ILE A 720 30.52 29.15 1.63
C ILE A 720 31.79 29.06 0.78
N GLU A 721 31.68 29.09 -0.55
CA GLU A 721 32.85 29.10 -1.45
C GLU A 721 33.68 30.38 -1.28
N GLY A 722 33.05 31.53 -1.00
CA GLY A 722 33.75 32.78 -0.70
C GLY A 722 34.44 32.82 0.66
N GLU A 723 33.92 32.11 1.67
CA GLU A 723 34.55 31.97 2.99
C GLU A 723 35.71 30.96 3.00
N ILE A 724 35.75 30.02 2.06
CA ILE A 724 36.84 29.04 1.90
C ILE A 724 38.04 29.64 1.12
N GLU A 725 37.82 30.68 0.31
CA GLU A 725 38.88 31.41 -0.41
C GLU A 725 39.60 32.48 0.43
N TRP A 726 39.08 32.81 1.61
CA TRP A 726 39.68 33.75 2.58
C TRP A 726 40.50 33.02 3.65
#